data_AF-A0AAW7PMF3-F1
#
_entry.id   AF-A0AAW7PMF3-F1
#
_cell.length_a   1.000
_cell.length_b   1.000
_cell.length_c   1.000
_cell.angle_alpha   90.00
_cell.angle_beta   90.00
_cell.angle_gamma   90.00
#
_symmetry.space_group_name_H-M   'P 1'
#
loop_
_entity.id
_entity.type
_entity.pdbx_description
1 polymer ?
#
loop_
_entity_poly.entity_id
_entity_poly.type
_entity_poly.pdbx_seq_one_letter_code
_entity_poly.pdbx_strand_id
1 'polypeptide(L)'
;MKTNRYVTQSAVVLGLFALLTVPQVVGQADEATAPVPTASTETVADSGASVVSGQGTSGTAVQGGTETVSATPTTVATNASTEPSANTSTTQESQEASAVLTNANQVTPAVPVQAETVTEPAHEGQTVDMQILSTTDLHTNLVNYDYYQDKPSQTVGLSKTAVLIKKARETNPNTVLVDSGDTIQGTPFGTYKALIDPVAQGETHPMYKAFEMLGYDAETLGNHEFNYGLEFLDRMVKAAKINIINANVRNAQTGDYYYNPYKIVNKTFTDTDGKQVTLKIGITGVLPTQILVWDKANLEGKVTVDDPMEAVKAIVPKMKAAGADYILVAAHSGIGDNEYTKNEENEGYQIAGIEGVDAVATGHSHADFPNGDGTSFYAKYPGVDDVNGLINGKPVVMAGKFGDHLGIMDVKLTYTNGKWKVVNSKAKLEKIDTKSDVADKDLIDMAAHDHNGTINYVRKEVGETTAPITSYFAQVQDDPSIQIVNNAQLWYAKKQVAGTADENLPILSAAAPFKAGTRGDATYYTDIPAGPLAIKNVADLYLYDNVTALLKVTGAQIKEWLEMSAGQFNQIDPNSKEPQQLINSSYRSYNYDVIDGLTYKFDLTQPNKYDREGKLVNPDASRVRDLAYQGKPIDLNQTFLVVTNNYRATGNFPGVKDAAEKRLLNLENRQAIIDYIVSEKTINPSADGNWSFVPNITNADIRFASSDNARAHLAGQDAISYVGPSTQAGFAEYRLVVKEKANQVEDTTKKESEKLPKGSETADQTKRETPKAIVGASVAKPVPAIQLSNAQVVILPQAQVQEAQGSSSVKALPNTGSDESVSATLAGLVLMTLAGFFGIKKHEKN
;
A
#
# COMPACT_ATOMS: atom_id res chain seq x y z
N MET A 1 -9.11 0.04 -49.01
CA MET A 1 -9.52 -1.34 -49.38
C MET A 1 -8.29 -2.22 -49.52
N LYS A 2 -8.33 -3.47 -49.04
CA LYS A 2 -7.36 -4.58 -49.27
C LYS A 2 -5.89 -4.31 -48.88
N THR A 3 -5.40 -4.73 -47.70
CA THR A 3 -5.05 -6.09 -47.19
C THR A 3 -3.67 -6.63 -47.58
N ASN A 4 -2.89 -6.86 -46.52
CA ASN A 4 -2.01 -8.02 -46.24
C ASN A 4 -0.52 -8.09 -46.65
N ARG A 5 0.27 -8.28 -45.57
CA ARG A 5 1.46 -9.14 -45.40
C ARG A 5 2.73 -8.79 -46.18
N TYR A 6 3.78 -8.46 -45.43
CA TYR A 6 5.14 -8.91 -45.73
C TYR A 6 5.82 -9.52 -44.49
N VAL A 7 6.51 -10.63 -44.74
CA VAL A 7 7.45 -11.30 -43.83
C VAL A 7 8.85 -10.81 -44.16
N THR A 8 9.70 -10.58 -43.16
CA THR A 8 11.15 -10.45 -43.40
C THR A 8 11.95 -11.17 -42.32
N GLN A 9 12.50 -12.33 -42.70
CA GLN A 9 13.82 -12.72 -42.22
C GLN A 9 14.87 -11.76 -42.81
N SER A 10 15.98 -11.54 -42.12
CA SER A 10 17.27 -11.22 -42.76
C SER A 10 18.42 -11.51 -41.80
N ALA A 11 19.41 -12.23 -42.31
CA ALA A 11 20.68 -12.49 -41.64
C ALA A 11 21.83 -12.03 -42.54
N VAL A 12 22.84 -11.41 -41.93
CA VAL A 12 24.26 -11.37 -42.33
C VAL A 12 24.61 -10.99 -43.79
N VAL A 13 25.29 -9.84 -43.95
CA VAL A 13 26.40 -9.67 -44.89
C VAL A 13 27.55 -8.98 -44.15
N LEU A 14 28.80 -9.36 -44.43
CA LEU A 14 29.99 -9.00 -43.66
C LEU A 14 31.18 -8.73 -44.59
N GLY A 15 31.98 -7.68 -44.31
CA GLY A 15 33.38 -7.56 -44.75
C GLY A 15 33.76 -6.27 -45.48
N LEU A 16 35.04 -5.85 -45.54
CA LEU A 16 36.24 -6.20 -44.74
C LEU A 16 37.43 -5.31 -45.22
N PHE A 17 38.32 -4.84 -44.32
CA PHE A 17 39.77 -4.52 -44.50
C PHE A 17 40.23 -3.74 -43.23
N ALA A 18 40.98 -4.31 -42.26
CA ALA A 18 42.45 -4.54 -42.20
C ALA A 18 43.27 -3.25 -41.87
N LEU A 19 44.35 -3.22 -41.07
CA LEU A 19 45.24 -4.26 -40.48
C LEU A 19 46.21 -3.65 -39.40
N LEU A 20 46.95 -4.50 -38.63
CA LEU A 20 48.12 -4.23 -37.73
C LEU A 20 47.84 -3.56 -36.35
N THR A 21 48.43 -3.91 -35.19
CA THR A 21 49.42 -4.95 -34.76
C THR A 21 49.32 -5.22 -33.23
N VAL A 22 49.83 -6.36 -32.73
CA VAL A 22 49.98 -6.72 -31.29
C VAL A 22 51.48 -6.73 -30.90
N PRO A 23 51.89 -6.73 -29.61
CA PRO A 23 52.11 -8.01 -28.90
C PRO A 23 51.75 -8.05 -27.38
N GLN A 24 51.90 -9.26 -26.82
CA GLN A 24 51.52 -9.82 -25.50
C GLN A 24 52.24 -9.15 -24.27
N VAL A 25 51.94 -9.46 -23.00
CA VAL A 25 52.41 -10.66 -22.23
C VAL A 25 51.56 -10.94 -20.96
N VAL A 26 51.09 -12.20 -20.86
CA VAL A 26 50.99 -13.19 -19.75
C VAL A 26 51.20 -12.77 -18.27
N GLY A 27 50.35 -13.33 -17.38
CA GLY A 27 50.63 -13.53 -15.94
C GLY A 27 49.47 -14.22 -15.19
N GLN A 28 49.71 -15.41 -14.62
CA GLN A 28 48.73 -16.28 -13.94
C GLN A 28 49.37 -16.89 -12.68
N ALA A 29 48.64 -16.97 -11.54
CA ALA A 29 48.99 -17.82 -10.38
C ALA A 29 47.83 -17.95 -9.37
N ASP A 30 47.74 -19.11 -8.71
CA ASP A 30 46.73 -19.54 -7.73
C ASP A 30 47.20 -19.48 -6.25
N GLU A 31 46.40 -20.05 -5.34
CA GLU A 31 46.71 -20.51 -3.96
C GLU A 31 46.90 -19.47 -2.83
N ALA A 32 46.79 -19.80 -1.53
CA ALA A 32 45.91 -20.73 -0.76
C ALA A 32 46.12 -20.50 0.77
N THR A 33 45.09 -20.78 1.59
CA THR A 33 45.14 -21.21 3.02
C THR A 33 46.18 -20.65 4.04
N ALA A 34 45.71 -19.84 5.02
CA ALA A 34 45.91 -19.91 6.50
C ALA A 34 47.35 -20.04 7.13
N PRO A 35 47.57 -20.03 8.49
CA PRO A 35 46.72 -19.68 9.65
C PRO A 35 47.37 -18.65 10.64
N VAL A 36 46.77 -18.52 11.85
CA VAL A 36 47.12 -17.62 12.99
C VAL A 36 48.32 -18.12 13.84
N PRO A 37 49.03 -17.23 14.57
CA PRO A 37 49.32 -17.54 16.00
C PRO A 37 49.25 -16.34 17.00
N THR A 38 48.44 -16.57 18.04
CA THR A 38 48.59 -16.26 19.50
C THR A 38 49.51 -15.14 20.06
N ALA A 39 48.88 -14.31 20.92
CA ALA A 39 49.26 -13.94 22.31
C ALA A 39 50.60 -13.25 22.65
N SER A 40 50.54 -12.18 23.46
CA SER A 40 50.93 -12.22 24.91
C SER A 40 50.75 -10.88 25.64
N THR A 41 50.50 -11.00 26.95
CA THR A 41 50.43 -10.02 28.04
C THR A 41 51.54 -8.94 28.12
N GLU A 42 51.22 -7.77 28.71
CA GLU A 42 51.92 -7.30 29.92
C GLU A 42 51.15 -6.19 30.69
N THR A 43 51.72 -5.74 31.81
CA THR A 43 51.01 -5.27 33.03
C THR A 43 51.44 -3.90 33.55
N VAL A 44 50.55 -3.28 34.36
CA VAL A 44 50.85 -2.40 35.52
C VAL A 44 51.50 -1.03 35.24
N ALA A 45 50.82 0.06 35.67
CA ALA A 45 51.24 0.90 36.80
C ALA A 45 50.27 2.08 37.05
N ASP A 46 49.88 2.25 38.31
CA ASP A 46 49.23 3.46 38.83
C ASP A 46 50.29 4.38 39.49
N SER A 47 50.10 5.70 39.40
CA SER A 47 50.48 6.73 40.40
C SER A 47 50.53 8.14 39.79
N GLY A 48 50.16 9.16 40.57
CA GLY A 48 50.54 10.56 40.30
C GLY A 48 49.47 11.62 40.58
N ALA A 49 49.42 12.14 41.81
CA ALA A 49 48.53 13.23 42.20
C ALA A 49 49.16 14.64 42.03
N SER A 50 48.34 15.67 41.80
CA SER A 50 48.42 17.07 42.32
C SER A 50 47.43 17.96 41.52
N VAL A 51 46.43 18.65 42.10
CA VAL A 51 46.41 19.83 43.03
C VAL A 51 46.61 21.18 42.30
N VAL A 52 45.96 22.25 42.82
CA VAL A 52 45.96 23.69 42.40
C VAL A 52 44.84 24.08 41.40
N SER A 53 44.15 25.25 41.49
CA SER A 53 43.38 25.88 42.58
C SER A 53 42.66 27.17 42.08
N GLY A 54 41.53 27.55 42.70
CA GLY A 54 40.97 28.92 42.68
C GLY A 54 40.03 29.31 41.51
N GLN A 55 39.18 30.33 41.62
CA GLN A 55 38.79 31.17 42.78
C GLN A 55 37.53 32.02 42.48
N GLY A 56 36.71 32.33 43.50
CA GLY A 56 35.64 33.38 43.48
C GLY A 56 34.20 32.83 43.57
N THR A 57 33.44 32.83 44.68
CA THR A 57 32.87 33.94 45.52
C THR A 57 31.97 34.91 44.73
N SER A 58 30.72 35.25 45.11
CA SER A 58 29.91 35.15 46.36
C SER A 58 28.41 35.34 46.00
N GLY A 59 27.36 35.14 46.85
CA GLY A 59 27.23 34.59 48.20
C GLY A 59 25.77 34.72 48.74
N THR A 60 25.36 33.80 49.65
CA THR A 60 24.32 33.94 50.73
C THR A 60 22.86 34.26 50.31
N ALA A 61 21.87 33.34 50.36
CA ALA A 61 21.17 32.73 51.53
C ALA A 61 20.36 33.73 52.40
N VAL A 62 19.16 33.44 52.97
CA VAL A 62 18.31 32.23 53.00
C VAL A 62 16.83 32.56 53.32
N GLN A 63 15.93 31.60 53.02
CA GLN A 63 14.55 31.35 53.53
C GLN A 63 13.32 32.04 52.87
N GLY A 64 12.16 31.37 52.76
CA GLY A 64 11.85 29.93 52.93
C GLY A 64 10.44 29.62 53.49
N GLY A 65 9.61 28.85 52.76
CA GLY A 65 8.23 28.50 53.15
C GLY A 65 7.50 27.64 52.10
N THR A 66 7.26 26.36 52.41
CA THR A 66 6.54 25.36 51.61
C THR A 66 5.11 25.18 52.10
N GLU A 67 4.13 25.02 51.20
CA GLU A 67 2.92 24.24 51.47
C GLU A 67 2.50 23.38 50.26
N THR A 68 1.88 22.23 50.57
CA THR A 68 1.39 21.21 49.62
C THR A 68 0.13 20.58 50.22
N VAL A 69 -0.96 20.46 49.46
CA VAL A 69 -2.10 19.59 49.82
C VAL A 69 -2.77 19.04 48.55
N SER A 70 -2.99 17.72 48.51
CA SER A 70 -3.88 17.02 47.58
C SER A 70 -5.19 16.62 48.29
N ALA A 71 -6.32 16.52 47.58
CA ALA A 71 -7.30 15.41 47.74
C ALA A 71 -8.57 15.57 46.88
N THR A 72 -8.98 14.48 46.22
CA THR A 72 -10.39 14.18 45.81
C THR A 72 -11.04 13.34 46.92
N PRO A 73 -12.39 13.30 47.10
CA PRO A 73 -13.14 12.12 46.58
C PRO A 73 -14.68 12.27 46.28
N THR A 74 -15.12 11.65 45.16
CA THR A 74 -16.08 10.51 45.11
C THR A 74 -17.56 10.58 45.60
N THR A 75 -18.51 10.80 44.65
CA THR A 75 -19.77 10.04 44.33
C THR A 75 -21.00 9.79 45.26
N VAL A 76 -22.16 9.59 44.59
CA VAL A 76 -23.36 8.72 44.89
C VAL A 76 -24.71 9.35 45.31
N ALA A 77 -25.72 9.11 44.44
CA ALA A 77 -27.20 8.92 44.55
C ALA A 77 -27.99 9.25 45.86
N THR A 78 -29.27 9.63 45.80
CA THR A 78 -30.42 8.71 45.52
C THR A 78 -31.81 9.44 45.49
N ASN A 79 -32.82 8.72 44.96
CA ASN A 79 -34.29 8.90 45.14
C ASN A 79 -35.02 10.04 44.38
N ALA A 80 -36.34 9.95 44.10
CA ALA A 80 -37.22 8.86 43.61
C ALA A 80 -38.68 9.39 43.56
N SER A 81 -39.46 8.98 42.54
CA SER A 81 -40.95 9.09 42.46
C SER A 81 -41.51 10.53 42.35
N THR A 82 -42.58 10.84 41.61
CA THR A 82 -43.78 10.08 41.20
C THR A 82 -44.33 10.59 39.87
N GLU A 83 -44.99 9.70 39.11
CA GLU A 83 -45.94 10.04 38.03
C GLU A 83 -47.38 9.95 38.58
N PRO A 84 -48.44 10.49 37.92
CA PRO A 84 -49.05 9.73 36.81
C PRO A 84 -49.77 10.52 35.68
N SER A 85 -49.71 9.96 34.46
CA SER A 85 -50.86 9.74 33.52
C SER A 85 -51.83 10.87 33.10
N ALA A 86 -51.98 11.11 31.78
CA ALA A 86 -53.18 10.70 31.00
C ALA A 86 -53.18 11.17 29.51
N ASN A 87 -53.80 10.35 28.63
CA ASN A 87 -53.95 10.55 27.18
C ASN A 87 -54.83 11.74 26.74
N THR A 88 -54.59 12.32 25.55
CA THR A 88 -55.46 12.14 24.35
C THR A 88 -54.89 12.77 23.06
N SER A 89 -55.35 12.26 21.91
CA SER A 89 -55.11 12.75 20.54
C SER A 89 -56.01 13.96 20.20
N THR A 90 -56.02 14.64 19.03
CA THR A 90 -55.84 14.22 17.62
C THR A 90 -55.78 15.46 16.70
N THR A 91 -55.21 15.36 15.48
CA THR A 91 -55.45 16.23 14.28
C THR A 91 -55.10 17.75 14.38
N GLN A 92 -54.85 18.54 13.32
CA GLN A 92 -55.09 18.40 11.86
C GLN A 92 -54.07 19.21 11.00
N GLU A 93 -54.32 19.27 9.68
CA GLU A 93 -53.48 19.69 8.54
C GLU A 93 -53.19 21.21 8.37
N SER A 94 -52.13 21.48 7.59
CA SER A 94 -51.89 22.58 6.63
C SER A 94 -52.67 23.90 6.69
N GLN A 95 -51.98 25.05 6.59
CA GLN A 95 -51.83 25.82 5.32
C GLN A 95 -50.96 27.08 5.48
N GLU A 96 -50.53 27.64 4.35
CA GLU A 96 -49.78 28.90 4.23
C GLU A 96 -50.62 30.13 4.62
N ALA A 97 -50.00 31.14 5.23
CA ALA A 97 -50.34 32.55 5.01
C ALA A 97 -49.21 33.48 5.50
N SER A 98 -48.86 34.49 4.70
CA SER A 98 -47.94 35.54 5.10
C SER A 98 -48.56 36.46 6.17
N ALA A 99 -47.78 36.82 7.19
CA ALA A 99 -48.09 37.94 8.07
C ALA A 99 -46.83 38.79 8.32
N VAL A 100 -46.78 39.97 7.70
CA VAL A 100 -45.79 40.99 8.03
C VAL A 100 -46.19 41.62 9.37
N LEU A 101 -45.37 41.45 10.40
CA LEU A 101 -45.50 42.17 11.67
C LEU A 101 -44.15 42.73 12.13
N THR A 102 -44.11 44.05 12.26
CA THR A 102 -42.97 44.83 12.74
C THR A 102 -42.89 44.83 14.26
N ASN A 103 -41.73 44.48 14.82
CA ASN A 103 -41.21 44.96 16.12
C ASN A 103 -39.69 44.69 16.13
N ALA A 104 -38.82 45.71 16.15
CA ALA A 104 -38.49 46.62 17.25
C ALA A 104 -37.41 46.04 18.21
N ASN A 105 -36.20 46.60 18.11
CA ASN A 105 -35.05 46.50 19.02
C ASN A 105 -34.57 45.11 19.48
N GLN A 106 -33.66 44.53 18.70
CA GLN A 106 -32.44 43.94 19.27
C GLN A 106 -31.21 44.70 18.78
N VAL A 107 -30.36 45.13 19.70
CA VAL A 107 -29.03 45.68 19.37
C VAL A 107 -28.09 44.51 19.18
N THR A 108 -27.96 44.03 17.94
CA THR A 108 -26.84 43.17 17.55
C THR A 108 -25.54 43.98 17.65
N PRO A 109 -24.47 43.44 18.26
CA PRO A 109 -23.14 44.02 18.10
C PRO A 109 -22.81 44.09 16.61
N ALA A 110 -22.35 45.24 16.13
CA ALA A 110 -21.92 45.36 14.75
C ALA A 110 -20.74 44.40 14.52
N VAL A 111 -20.94 43.41 13.64
CA VAL A 111 -19.83 42.67 13.06
C VAL A 111 -18.91 43.72 12.42
N PRO A 112 -17.61 43.77 12.75
CA PRO A 112 -16.72 44.72 12.11
C PRO A 112 -16.70 44.40 10.62
N VAL A 113 -17.22 45.33 9.82
CA VAL A 113 -17.12 45.26 8.36
C VAL A 113 -15.64 45.28 8.03
N GLN A 114 -15.11 44.10 7.68
CA GLN A 114 -13.73 43.95 7.24
C GLN A 114 -13.58 44.81 5.99
N ALA A 115 -12.76 45.86 6.08
CA ALA A 115 -12.60 46.81 4.98
C ALA A 115 -12.15 46.04 3.73
N GLU A 116 -12.85 46.25 2.61
CA GLU A 116 -12.46 45.64 1.33
C GLU A 116 -10.99 45.96 1.06
N THR A 117 -10.19 44.90 0.93
CA THR A 117 -8.74 45.04 0.79
C THR A 117 -8.46 45.56 -0.61
N VAL A 118 -8.26 46.88 -0.73
CA VAL A 118 -7.99 47.53 -2.02
C VAL A 118 -6.65 47.02 -2.53
N THR A 119 -6.69 46.10 -3.49
CA THR A 119 -5.50 45.60 -4.19
C THR A 119 -5.12 46.59 -5.27
N GLU A 120 -3.84 46.98 -5.32
CA GLU A 120 -3.35 47.83 -6.41
C GLU A 120 -3.18 46.98 -7.68
N PRO A 121 -3.42 47.54 -8.89
CA PRO A 121 -3.07 46.87 -10.13
C PRO A 121 -1.57 46.55 -10.19
N ALA A 122 -1.23 45.39 -10.76
CA ALA A 122 0.17 44.99 -10.89
C ALA A 122 0.97 46.00 -11.74
N HIS A 123 2.18 46.33 -11.31
CA HIS A 123 3.01 47.37 -11.92
C HIS A 123 4.41 46.87 -12.31
N GLU A 124 5.03 47.49 -13.31
CA GLU A 124 6.28 47.02 -13.91
C GLU A 124 7.41 46.93 -12.88
N GLY A 125 8.07 45.77 -12.80
CA GLY A 125 9.16 45.50 -11.84
C GLY A 125 8.70 44.97 -10.48
N GLN A 126 7.40 44.98 -10.17
CA GLN A 126 6.86 44.44 -8.92
C GLN A 126 7.22 42.95 -8.75
N THR A 127 7.61 42.55 -7.54
CA THR A 127 8.00 41.16 -7.23
C THR A 127 7.16 40.52 -6.14
N VAL A 128 6.77 39.26 -6.35
CA VAL A 128 6.06 38.41 -5.37
C VAL A 128 6.87 37.14 -5.17
N ASP A 129 7.16 36.80 -3.92
CA ASP A 129 7.68 35.50 -3.51
C ASP A 129 6.51 34.63 -3.02
N MET A 130 6.20 33.56 -3.74
CA MET A 130 5.08 32.65 -3.50
C MET A 130 5.60 31.25 -3.12
N GLN A 131 4.84 30.53 -2.30
CA GLN A 131 5.03 29.10 -2.07
C GLN A 131 3.84 28.29 -2.59
N ILE A 132 4.10 27.22 -3.32
CA ILE A 132 3.11 26.18 -3.59
C ILE A 132 3.42 25.02 -2.66
N LEU A 133 2.44 24.65 -1.85
CA LEU A 133 2.47 23.54 -0.92
C LEU A 133 1.67 22.39 -1.53
N SER A 134 2.19 21.17 -1.48
CA SER A 134 1.53 20.00 -2.07
C SER A 134 1.56 18.78 -1.16
N THR A 135 0.42 18.12 -1.07
CA THR A 135 0.30 16.72 -0.63
C THR A 135 -0.09 15.83 -1.81
N THR A 136 -0.03 14.52 -1.60
CA THR A 136 -0.46 13.48 -2.54
C THR A 136 -0.60 12.16 -1.78
N ASP A 137 -1.38 11.22 -2.31
CA ASP A 137 -1.42 9.82 -1.89
C ASP A 137 -1.65 9.65 -0.38
N LEU A 138 -2.52 10.50 0.19
CA LEU A 138 -2.79 10.52 1.63
C LEU A 138 -3.46 9.24 2.11
N HIS A 139 -4.21 8.55 1.24
CA HIS A 139 -4.79 7.24 1.47
C HIS A 139 -5.60 7.11 2.79
N THR A 140 -6.40 8.12 3.11
CA THR A 140 -7.11 8.27 4.39
C THR A 140 -6.26 8.20 5.66
N ASN A 141 -4.97 8.48 5.59
CA ASN A 141 -4.12 8.75 6.77
C ASN A 141 -4.42 10.16 7.30
N LEU A 142 -5.61 10.37 7.87
CA LEU A 142 -6.04 11.66 8.40
C LEU A 142 -5.27 12.04 9.68
N VAL A 143 -5.11 11.08 10.58
CA VAL A 143 -4.45 11.23 11.88
C VAL A 143 -3.24 10.29 11.98
N ASN A 144 -2.36 10.55 12.95
CA ASN A 144 -1.11 9.85 13.16
C ASN A 144 -1.31 8.49 13.86
N TYR A 145 -2.00 7.57 13.18
CA TYR A 145 -2.41 6.28 13.71
C TYR A 145 -2.35 5.18 12.65
N ASP A 146 -1.74 4.05 12.98
CA ASP A 146 -1.75 2.84 12.16
C ASP A 146 -2.93 1.95 12.58
N TYR A 147 -4.01 2.04 11.79
CA TYR A 147 -5.23 1.25 11.97
C TYR A 147 -5.04 -0.25 11.74
N TYR A 148 -4.02 -0.65 10.98
CA TYR A 148 -3.70 -2.05 10.76
C TYR A 148 -3.00 -2.63 11.99
N GLN A 149 -2.10 -1.86 12.63
CA GLN A 149 -1.40 -2.24 13.86
C GLN A 149 -2.11 -1.85 15.18
N ASP A 150 -3.32 -1.28 15.10
CA ASP A 150 -4.14 -0.87 16.27
C ASP A 150 -3.38 0.07 17.25
N LYS A 151 -2.53 0.96 16.71
CA LYS A 151 -1.65 1.82 17.54
C LYS A 151 -1.30 3.20 16.93
N PRO A 152 -0.95 4.22 17.73
CA PRO A 152 -0.41 5.49 17.24
C PRO A 152 0.87 5.29 16.41
N SER A 153 1.04 6.09 15.36
CA SER A 153 2.21 6.05 14.47
C SER A 153 2.72 7.45 14.17
N GLN A 154 4.02 7.69 14.38
CA GLN A 154 4.62 9.00 14.07
C GLN A 154 5.16 9.12 12.65
N THR A 155 4.93 8.12 11.79
CA THR A 155 5.43 8.10 10.40
C THR A 155 4.37 8.39 9.35
N VAL A 156 3.14 8.72 9.76
CA VAL A 156 2.00 9.01 8.87
C VAL A 156 1.10 10.09 9.46
N GLY A 157 0.20 10.62 8.65
CA GLY A 157 -0.94 11.42 9.08
C GLY A 157 -0.91 12.85 8.57
N LEU A 158 -1.98 13.28 7.87
CA LEU A 158 -2.23 14.68 7.50
C LEU A 158 -2.19 15.61 8.72
N SER A 159 -2.57 15.12 9.91
CA SER A 159 -2.38 15.86 11.18
C SER A 159 -0.92 16.23 11.46
N LYS A 160 0.08 15.44 11.04
CA LYS A 160 1.50 15.81 11.16
C LYS A 160 1.95 16.72 10.01
N THR A 161 1.48 16.47 8.79
CA THR A 161 1.74 17.35 7.64
C THR A 161 1.19 18.76 7.84
N ALA A 162 0.05 18.91 8.51
CA ALA A 162 -0.57 20.17 8.88
C ALA A 162 0.34 21.07 9.74
N VAL A 163 1.21 20.48 10.57
CA VAL A 163 2.23 21.22 11.33
C VAL A 163 3.27 21.84 10.39
N LEU A 164 3.67 21.11 9.34
CA LEU A 164 4.57 21.63 8.29
C LEU A 164 3.88 22.73 7.46
N ILE A 165 2.59 22.57 7.13
CA ILE A 165 1.80 23.57 6.41
C ILE A 165 1.68 24.87 7.22
N LYS A 166 1.40 24.78 8.53
CA LYS A 166 1.38 25.92 9.45
C LYS A 166 2.76 26.62 9.49
N LYS A 167 3.85 25.88 9.69
CA LYS A 167 5.23 26.40 9.68
C LYS A 167 5.64 27.04 8.34
N ALA A 168 5.21 26.47 7.21
CA ALA A 168 5.46 27.05 5.89
C ALA A 168 4.77 28.41 5.76
N ARG A 169 3.49 28.51 6.15
CA ARG A 169 2.71 29.76 6.17
C ARG A 169 3.25 30.83 7.11
N GLU A 170 3.84 30.43 8.24
CA GLU A 170 4.58 31.34 9.13
C GLU A 170 5.84 31.91 8.46
N THR A 171 6.47 31.14 7.56
CA THR A 171 7.69 31.54 6.85
C THR A 171 7.39 32.38 5.60
N ASN A 172 6.35 32.01 4.85
CA ASN A 172 5.81 32.79 3.74
C ASN A 172 4.27 32.66 3.72
N PRO A 173 3.50 33.75 3.95
CA PRO A 173 2.04 33.68 3.92
C PRO A 173 1.45 33.55 2.50
N ASN A 174 2.21 33.88 1.45
CA ASN A 174 1.77 33.81 0.05
C ASN A 174 1.71 32.36 -0.45
N THR A 175 0.76 31.58 0.08
CA THR A 175 0.66 30.14 -0.20
C THR A 175 -0.48 29.78 -1.14
N VAL A 176 -0.20 28.85 -2.06
CA VAL A 176 -1.18 28.00 -2.74
C VAL A 176 -1.04 26.59 -2.15
N LEU A 177 -2.13 25.93 -1.78
CA LEU A 177 -2.09 24.57 -1.22
C LEU A 177 -2.93 23.62 -2.08
N VAL A 178 -2.33 22.53 -2.57
CA VAL A 178 -2.99 21.54 -3.43
C VAL A 178 -2.77 20.10 -2.97
N ASP A 179 -3.68 19.20 -3.37
CA ASP A 179 -3.49 17.75 -3.30
C ASP A 179 -3.49 17.12 -4.70
N SER A 180 -2.69 16.08 -4.89
CA SER A 180 -2.54 15.38 -6.18
C SER A 180 -3.25 14.01 -6.24
N GLY A 181 -4.24 13.75 -5.39
CA GLY A 181 -5.16 12.60 -5.50
C GLY A 181 -4.80 11.43 -4.58
N ASP A 182 -5.64 10.39 -4.64
CA ASP A 182 -5.63 9.22 -3.74
C ASP A 182 -5.81 9.63 -2.26
N THR A 183 -6.91 10.33 -2.00
CA THR A 183 -7.26 10.91 -0.71
C THR A 183 -8.33 10.11 0.04
N ILE A 184 -9.35 9.53 -0.63
CA ILE A 184 -10.56 8.99 0.03
C ILE A 184 -10.63 7.46 0.21
N GLN A 185 -9.60 6.72 -0.20
CA GLN A 185 -9.47 5.27 0.02
C GLN A 185 -8.03 4.93 0.47
N GLY A 186 -7.85 3.88 1.27
CA GLY A 186 -6.53 3.36 1.62
C GLY A 186 -6.57 2.62 2.96
N THR A 187 -6.36 3.34 4.06
CA THR A 187 -6.53 2.77 5.40
C THR A 187 -7.98 2.30 5.66
N PRO A 188 -8.23 1.47 6.70
CA PRO A 188 -9.58 1.09 7.10
C PRO A 188 -10.52 2.26 7.42
N PHE A 189 -10.00 3.48 7.61
CA PHE A 189 -10.81 4.70 7.76
C PHE A 189 -11.64 5.00 6.50
N GLY A 190 -11.03 4.91 5.32
CA GLY A 190 -11.73 5.07 4.04
C GLY A 190 -12.79 3.99 3.85
N THR A 191 -12.44 2.72 4.08
CA THR A 191 -13.40 1.60 4.03
C THR A 191 -14.55 1.78 5.02
N TYR A 192 -14.26 2.26 6.23
CA TYR A 192 -15.27 2.56 7.26
C TYR A 192 -16.26 3.63 6.77
N LYS A 193 -15.77 4.78 6.29
CA LYS A 193 -16.62 5.89 5.79
C LYS A 193 -17.23 5.67 4.41
N ALA A 194 -16.82 4.64 3.68
CA ALA A 194 -17.45 4.24 2.42
C ALA A 194 -18.55 3.17 2.61
N LEU A 195 -18.33 2.16 3.47
CA LEU A 195 -19.13 0.93 3.49
C LEU A 195 -19.78 0.58 4.84
N ILE A 196 -19.27 1.09 5.97
CA ILE A 196 -19.68 0.67 7.32
C ILE A 196 -20.52 1.75 8.00
N ASP A 197 -20.02 2.98 7.98
CA ASP A 197 -20.68 4.21 8.37
C ASP A 197 -20.62 5.19 7.18
N PRO A 198 -21.37 4.89 6.10
CA PRO A 198 -21.23 5.56 4.82
C PRO A 198 -21.58 7.05 4.93
N VAL A 199 -20.71 7.92 4.41
CA VAL A 199 -20.96 9.37 4.38
C VAL A 199 -22.33 9.70 3.78
N ALA A 200 -23.13 10.38 4.58
CA ALA A 200 -24.53 10.68 4.28
C ALA A 200 -24.65 11.69 3.13
N GLN A 201 -25.83 11.77 2.53
CA GLN A 201 -26.08 12.71 1.44
C GLN A 201 -25.96 14.16 1.93
N GLY A 202 -24.93 14.88 1.46
CA GLY A 202 -24.63 16.26 1.85
C GLY A 202 -23.69 16.39 3.05
N GLU A 203 -23.24 15.28 3.64
CA GLU A 203 -22.14 15.27 4.60
C GLU A 203 -20.80 15.36 3.86
N THR A 204 -19.86 16.16 4.36
CA THR A 204 -18.51 16.28 3.81
C THR A 204 -17.62 15.17 4.37
N HIS A 205 -16.95 14.40 3.50
CA HIS A 205 -15.99 13.36 3.90
C HIS A 205 -14.91 13.94 4.86
N PRO A 206 -14.48 13.22 5.92
CA PRO A 206 -13.55 13.79 6.91
C PRO A 206 -12.22 14.30 6.34
N MET A 207 -11.68 13.66 5.28
CA MET A 207 -10.50 14.18 4.56
C MET A 207 -10.77 15.55 3.93
N TYR A 208 -11.92 15.72 3.26
CA TYR A 208 -12.29 16.98 2.61
C TYR A 208 -12.68 18.07 3.62
N LYS A 209 -13.15 17.68 4.80
CA LYS A 209 -13.33 18.58 5.94
C LYS A 209 -11.98 19.03 6.53
N ALA A 210 -10.97 18.17 6.55
CA ALA A 210 -9.60 18.55 6.88
C ALA A 210 -8.99 19.48 5.82
N PHE A 211 -9.23 19.23 4.53
CA PHE A 211 -8.82 20.12 3.44
C PHE A 211 -9.51 21.50 3.51
N GLU A 212 -10.79 21.56 3.89
CA GLU A 212 -11.48 22.83 4.20
C GLU A 212 -10.80 23.57 5.37
N MET A 213 -10.54 22.88 6.49
CA MET A 213 -9.88 23.48 7.67
C MET A 213 -8.45 23.95 7.40
N LEU A 214 -7.71 23.23 6.56
CA LEU A 214 -6.36 23.60 6.14
C LEU A 214 -6.36 24.64 4.99
N GLY A 215 -7.50 24.96 4.40
CA GLY A 215 -7.60 25.90 3.27
C GLY A 215 -6.82 25.42 2.05
N TYR A 216 -7.13 24.22 1.56
CA TYR A 216 -6.70 23.75 0.24
C TYR A 216 -7.40 24.56 -0.85
N ASP A 217 -6.62 25.01 -1.84
CA ASP A 217 -7.12 25.74 -3.00
C ASP A 217 -7.74 24.79 -4.04
N ALA A 218 -7.15 23.60 -4.23
CA ALA A 218 -7.66 22.57 -5.14
C ALA A 218 -7.14 21.17 -4.81
N GLU A 219 -7.80 20.16 -5.37
CA GLU A 219 -7.42 18.75 -5.40
C GLU A 219 -7.66 18.21 -6.81
N THR A 220 -6.79 17.32 -7.31
CA THR A 220 -7.17 16.45 -8.43
C THR A 220 -7.55 15.05 -7.97
N LEU A 221 -8.37 14.38 -8.78
CA LEU A 221 -8.74 12.99 -8.55
C LEU A 221 -7.55 12.07 -8.90
N GLY A 222 -7.27 11.10 -8.04
CA GLY A 222 -6.43 9.95 -8.34
C GLY A 222 -7.23 8.73 -8.77
N ASN A 223 -6.59 7.56 -8.83
CA ASN A 223 -7.28 6.33 -9.23
C ASN A 223 -8.12 5.73 -8.11
N HIS A 224 -7.73 5.89 -6.85
CA HIS A 224 -8.42 5.31 -5.71
C HIS A 224 -9.71 6.04 -5.34
N GLU A 225 -9.93 7.27 -5.82
CA GLU A 225 -11.21 7.98 -5.76
C GLU A 225 -12.37 7.20 -6.43
N PHE A 226 -12.09 6.32 -7.41
CA PHE A 226 -13.11 5.60 -8.18
C PHE A 226 -13.53 4.25 -7.58
N ASN A 227 -12.80 3.73 -6.58
CA ASN A 227 -12.95 2.35 -6.07
C ASN A 227 -14.35 2.03 -5.52
N TYR A 228 -15.03 3.02 -4.94
CA TYR A 228 -16.38 2.87 -4.40
C TYR A 228 -17.48 3.26 -5.40
N GLY A 229 -17.10 3.51 -6.66
CA GLY A 229 -17.99 3.84 -7.77
C GLY A 229 -18.36 5.31 -7.89
N LEU A 230 -18.73 5.71 -9.12
CA LEU A 230 -19.05 7.10 -9.46
C LEU A 230 -20.16 7.71 -8.58
N GLU A 231 -21.15 6.93 -8.11
CA GLU A 231 -22.20 7.48 -7.24
C GLU A 231 -21.64 7.94 -5.88
N PHE A 232 -20.68 7.20 -5.31
CA PHE A 232 -19.99 7.59 -4.09
C PHE A 232 -19.12 8.81 -4.35
N LEU A 233 -18.29 8.77 -5.41
CA LEU A 233 -17.39 9.87 -5.76
C LEU A 233 -18.16 11.17 -6.05
N ASP A 234 -19.22 11.13 -6.85
CA ASP A 234 -20.03 12.31 -7.19
C ASP A 234 -20.72 12.90 -5.96
N ARG A 235 -21.06 12.07 -4.96
CA ARG A 235 -21.55 12.52 -3.65
C ARG A 235 -20.45 13.24 -2.87
N MET A 236 -19.24 12.70 -2.83
CA MET A 236 -18.10 13.30 -2.11
C MET A 236 -17.69 14.62 -2.75
N VAL A 237 -17.54 14.65 -4.08
CA VAL A 237 -17.20 15.85 -4.88
C VAL A 237 -18.23 16.96 -4.68
N LYS A 238 -19.52 16.61 -4.65
CA LYS A 238 -20.61 17.59 -4.45
C LYS A 238 -20.70 18.13 -3.02
N ALA A 239 -20.25 17.38 -2.01
CA ALA A 239 -20.26 17.79 -0.61
C ALA A 239 -18.95 18.44 -0.14
N ALA A 240 -17.88 18.35 -0.93
CA ALA A 240 -16.62 19.06 -0.68
C ALA A 240 -16.79 20.58 -0.84
N LYS A 241 -16.11 21.35 0.02
CA LYS A 241 -16.07 22.83 -0.06
C LYS A 241 -14.77 23.38 -0.66
N ILE A 242 -14.00 22.51 -1.31
CA ILE A 242 -12.75 22.81 -2.02
C ILE A 242 -12.94 22.61 -3.53
N ASN A 243 -12.01 23.07 -4.36
CA ASN A 243 -12.11 22.89 -5.82
C ASN A 243 -11.52 21.53 -6.23
N ILE A 244 -12.36 20.49 -6.29
CA ILE A 244 -11.97 19.21 -6.90
C ILE A 244 -12.08 19.32 -8.43
N ILE A 245 -11.01 18.96 -9.14
CA ILE A 245 -10.83 19.19 -10.58
C ILE A 245 -10.22 17.99 -11.29
N ASN A 246 -10.66 17.71 -12.52
CA ASN A 246 -10.01 16.75 -13.40
C ASN A 246 -10.30 17.06 -14.88
N ALA A 247 -9.26 17.10 -15.71
CA ALA A 247 -9.30 17.52 -17.10
C ALA A 247 -9.36 16.37 -18.11
N ASN A 248 -9.17 15.10 -17.71
CA ASN A 248 -9.09 13.99 -18.65
C ASN A 248 -10.20 12.93 -18.53
N VAL A 249 -10.99 12.91 -17.46
CA VAL A 249 -12.20 12.07 -17.35
C VAL A 249 -13.37 12.71 -18.09
N ARG A 250 -13.98 11.93 -18.99
CA ARG A 250 -15.09 12.33 -19.87
C ARG A 250 -16.34 11.52 -19.60
N ASN A 251 -17.51 12.13 -19.79
CA ASN A 251 -18.75 11.38 -19.87
C ASN A 251 -18.79 10.57 -21.19
N ALA A 252 -19.00 9.25 -21.11
CA ALA A 252 -18.95 8.37 -22.28
C ALA A 252 -20.13 8.56 -23.26
N GLN A 253 -21.23 9.19 -22.83
CA GLN A 253 -22.39 9.45 -23.68
C GLN A 253 -22.29 10.78 -24.42
N THR A 254 -21.73 11.84 -23.79
CA THR A 254 -21.70 13.19 -24.38
C THR A 254 -20.31 13.61 -24.89
N GLY A 255 -19.23 13.05 -24.34
CA GLY A 255 -17.85 13.49 -24.59
C GLY A 255 -17.44 14.75 -23.82
N ASP A 256 -18.32 15.32 -22.99
CA ASP A 256 -17.99 16.45 -22.12
C ASP A 256 -17.04 16.03 -21.00
N TYR A 257 -16.36 17.01 -20.39
CA TYR A 257 -15.63 16.79 -19.13
C TYR A 257 -16.62 16.31 -18.04
N TYR A 258 -16.30 15.24 -17.34
CA TYR A 258 -17.17 14.71 -16.27
C TYR A 258 -17.08 15.58 -15.00
N TYR A 259 -15.90 16.10 -14.70
CA TYR A 259 -15.63 17.02 -13.60
C TYR A 259 -15.17 18.39 -14.13
N ASN A 260 -15.02 19.38 -13.24
CA ASN A 260 -14.47 20.69 -13.63
C ASN A 260 -13.01 20.51 -14.11
N PRO A 261 -12.66 20.88 -15.35
CA PRO A 261 -11.33 20.58 -15.88
C PRO A 261 -10.22 21.51 -15.38
N TYR A 262 -10.58 22.68 -14.85
CA TYR A 262 -9.66 23.59 -14.19
C TYR A 262 -10.40 24.56 -13.28
N LYS A 263 -9.64 25.27 -12.45
CA LYS A 263 -10.10 26.41 -11.67
C LYS A 263 -9.13 27.57 -11.85
N ILE A 264 -9.65 28.80 -11.95
CA ILE A 264 -8.85 30.01 -11.66
C ILE A 264 -9.12 30.39 -10.21
N VAL A 265 -8.07 30.39 -9.39
CA VAL A 265 -8.11 30.79 -7.99
C VAL A 265 -7.47 32.17 -7.87
N ASN A 266 -8.23 33.15 -7.40
CA ASN A 266 -7.72 34.49 -7.11
C ASN A 266 -7.04 34.46 -5.73
N LYS A 267 -5.74 34.73 -5.68
CA LYS A 267 -4.96 34.80 -4.44
C LYS A 267 -4.50 36.23 -4.22
N THR A 268 -4.90 36.82 -3.10
CA THR A 268 -4.36 38.11 -2.65
C THR A 268 -3.04 37.84 -1.91
N PHE A 269 -1.94 38.35 -2.45
CA PHE A 269 -0.59 38.18 -1.93
C PHE A 269 0.04 39.52 -1.58
N THR A 270 0.94 39.49 -0.61
CA THR A 270 1.78 40.64 -0.26
C THR A 270 3.05 40.61 -1.12
N ASP A 271 3.31 41.67 -1.87
CA ASP A 271 4.55 41.83 -2.64
C ASP A 271 5.77 42.13 -1.73
N THR A 272 6.96 42.18 -2.31
CA THR A 272 8.20 42.44 -1.56
C THR A 272 8.29 43.84 -0.94
N ASP A 273 7.44 44.78 -1.36
CA ASP A 273 7.35 46.14 -0.83
C ASP A 273 6.23 46.29 0.21
N GLY A 274 5.52 45.20 0.54
CA GLY A 274 4.46 45.15 1.54
C GLY A 274 3.06 45.48 1.02
N LYS A 275 2.86 45.58 -0.30
CA LYS A 275 1.56 45.91 -0.91
C LYS A 275 0.74 44.68 -1.27
N GLN A 276 -0.58 44.79 -1.22
CA GLN A 276 -1.49 43.72 -1.60
C GLN A 276 -1.77 43.72 -3.11
N VAL A 277 -1.57 42.57 -3.76
CA VAL A 277 -1.80 42.35 -5.20
C VAL A 277 -2.54 41.03 -5.41
N THR A 278 -3.46 40.99 -6.37
CA THR A 278 -4.16 39.73 -6.73
C THR A 278 -3.44 39.02 -7.87
N LEU A 279 -3.08 37.75 -7.67
CA LEU A 279 -2.62 36.85 -8.72
C LEU A 279 -3.72 35.81 -9.03
N LYS A 280 -3.87 35.47 -10.32
CA LYS A 280 -4.81 34.45 -10.81
C LYS A 280 -4.07 33.14 -11.06
N ILE A 281 -4.18 32.21 -10.13
CA ILE A 281 -3.55 30.89 -10.23
C ILE A 281 -4.51 29.96 -10.99
N GLY A 282 -4.13 29.56 -12.20
CA GLY A 282 -4.82 28.50 -12.94
C GLY A 282 -4.35 27.14 -12.44
N ILE A 283 -5.29 26.32 -11.96
CA ILE A 283 -5.01 24.97 -11.49
C ILE A 283 -5.82 23.98 -12.33
N THR A 284 -5.16 22.98 -12.88
CA THR A 284 -5.77 21.85 -13.60
C THR A 284 -5.21 20.53 -13.04
N GLY A 285 -5.83 19.40 -13.37
CA GLY A 285 -5.27 18.11 -13.00
C GLY A 285 -5.75 16.95 -13.85
N VAL A 286 -5.02 15.84 -13.77
CA VAL A 286 -5.16 14.64 -14.62
C VAL A 286 -4.75 13.39 -13.86
N LEU A 287 -5.20 12.21 -14.32
CA LEU A 287 -4.95 10.89 -13.74
C LEU A 287 -4.62 9.84 -14.81
N PRO A 288 -4.15 8.62 -14.46
CA PRO A 288 -3.74 7.62 -15.45
C PRO A 288 -4.96 7.02 -16.17
N THR A 289 -4.86 6.82 -17.48
CA THR A 289 -5.97 6.23 -18.29
C THR A 289 -6.35 4.81 -17.83
N GLN A 290 -5.43 4.16 -17.12
CA GLN A 290 -5.50 2.81 -16.59
C GLN A 290 -6.65 2.60 -15.59
N ILE A 291 -7.27 3.65 -15.05
CA ILE A 291 -8.51 3.52 -14.25
C ILE A 291 -9.62 2.75 -15.01
N LEU A 292 -9.65 2.83 -16.34
CA LEU A 292 -10.60 2.07 -17.17
C LEU A 292 -10.35 0.55 -17.17
N VAL A 293 -9.15 0.13 -16.74
CA VAL A 293 -8.76 -1.28 -16.56
C VAL A 293 -8.90 -1.68 -15.10
N TRP A 294 -8.35 -0.86 -14.18
CA TRP A 294 -8.32 -1.13 -12.75
C TRP A 294 -9.71 -1.10 -12.10
N ASP A 295 -10.49 -0.07 -12.44
CA ASP A 295 -11.82 0.19 -11.87
C ASP A 295 -12.95 -0.12 -12.86
N LYS A 296 -12.67 -1.03 -13.80
CA LYS A 296 -13.54 -1.38 -14.92
C LYS A 296 -14.99 -1.65 -14.50
N ALA A 297 -15.20 -2.39 -13.40
CA ALA A 297 -16.53 -2.73 -12.90
C ALA A 297 -17.38 -1.50 -12.52
N ASN A 298 -16.74 -0.42 -12.06
CA ASN A 298 -17.42 0.82 -11.73
C ASN A 298 -17.53 1.78 -12.92
N LEU A 299 -16.63 1.71 -13.91
CA LEU A 299 -16.46 2.72 -14.96
C LEU A 299 -16.92 2.32 -16.37
N GLU A 300 -16.99 1.03 -16.69
CA GLU A 300 -17.28 0.55 -18.05
C GLU A 300 -18.59 1.13 -18.60
N GLY A 301 -18.50 1.76 -19.78
CA GLY A 301 -19.63 2.40 -20.46
C GLY A 301 -20.14 3.70 -19.82
N LYS A 302 -19.56 4.17 -18.71
CA LYS A 302 -19.97 5.42 -18.04
C LYS A 302 -19.02 6.58 -18.33
N VAL A 303 -17.72 6.31 -18.35
CA VAL A 303 -16.68 7.31 -18.63
C VAL A 303 -15.69 6.83 -19.68
N THR A 304 -15.01 7.78 -20.34
CA THR A 304 -13.76 7.55 -21.05
C THR A 304 -12.67 8.45 -20.45
N VAL A 305 -11.40 8.14 -20.70
CA VAL A 305 -10.28 8.93 -20.17
C VAL A 305 -9.38 9.33 -21.32
N ASP A 306 -9.13 10.62 -21.47
CA ASP A 306 -8.17 11.19 -22.41
C ASP A 306 -6.73 10.95 -21.90
N ASP A 307 -5.79 10.88 -22.83
CA ASP A 307 -4.35 10.94 -22.54
C ASP A 307 -4.01 12.18 -21.66
N PRO A 308 -3.33 12.01 -20.51
CA PRO A 308 -3.09 13.09 -19.55
C PRO A 308 -2.36 14.28 -20.18
N MET A 309 -1.28 14.03 -20.90
CA MET A 309 -0.44 15.05 -21.53
C MET A 309 -1.19 15.83 -22.64
N GLU A 310 -1.98 15.16 -23.48
CA GLU A 310 -2.86 15.82 -24.46
C GLU A 310 -4.03 16.59 -23.79
N ALA A 311 -4.57 16.10 -22.67
CA ALA A 311 -5.59 16.83 -21.89
C ALA A 311 -5.01 18.13 -21.29
N VAL A 312 -3.79 18.10 -20.75
CA VAL A 312 -3.10 19.30 -20.24
C VAL A 312 -2.79 20.28 -21.39
N LYS A 313 -2.29 19.81 -22.54
CA LYS A 313 -2.12 20.64 -23.75
C LYS A 313 -3.42 21.33 -24.18
N ALA A 314 -4.56 20.66 -24.05
CA ALA A 314 -5.87 21.21 -24.42
C ALA A 314 -6.43 22.23 -23.39
N ILE A 315 -6.01 22.18 -22.13
CA ILE A 315 -6.56 23.00 -21.04
C ILE A 315 -5.70 24.23 -20.71
N VAL A 316 -4.38 24.16 -20.90
CA VAL A 316 -3.44 25.30 -20.69
C VAL A 316 -3.85 26.55 -21.49
N PRO A 317 -4.18 26.49 -22.80
CA PRO A 317 -4.64 27.66 -23.55
C PRO A 317 -5.96 28.25 -23.02
N LYS A 318 -6.85 27.42 -22.47
CA LYS A 318 -8.13 27.86 -21.90
C LYS A 318 -7.92 28.59 -20.57
N MET A 319 -7.01 28.12 -19.73
CA MET A 319 -6.59 28.84 -18.51
C MET A 319 -5.94 30.19 -18.83
N LYS A 320 -5.02 30.23 -19.80
CA LYS A 320 -4.43 31.49 -20.29
C LYS A 320 -5.50 32.46 -20.80
N ALA A 321 -6.47 31.98 -21.59
CA ALA A 321 -7.58 32.80 -22.09
C ALA A 321 -8.54 33.28 -20.98
N ALA A 322 -8.69 32.52 -19.89
CA ALA A 322 -9.39 32.95 -18.68
C ALA A 322 -8.58 33.95 -17.82
N GLY A 323 -7.35 34.28 -18.22
CA GLY A 323 -6.48 35.23 -17.57
C GLY A 323 -5.68 34.66 -16.40
N ALA A 324 -5.29 33.39 -16.44
CA ALA A 324 -4.31 32.84 -15.50
C ALA A 324 -2.96 33.57 -15.64
N ASP A 325 -2.42 34.03 -14.51
CA ASP A 325 -1.08 34.64 -14.39
C ASP A 325 0.01 33.58 -14.18
N TYR A 326 -0.37 32.42 -13.64
CA TYR A 326 0.47 31.28 -13.32
C TYR A 326 -0.33 29.99 -13.48
N ILE A 327 0.27 28.93 -14.02
CA ILE A 327 -0.41 27.64 -14.25
C ILE A 327 0.29 26.49 -13.49
N LEU A 328 -0.45 25.91 -12.56
CA LEU A 328 -0.09 24.71 -11.80
C LEU A 328 -0.87 23.51 -12.33
N VAL A 329 -0.18 22.39 -12.56
CA VAL A 329 -0.81 21.08 -12.80
C VAL A 329 -0.65 20.24 -11.54
N ALA A 330 -1.76 19.80 -10.94
CA ALA A 330 -1.75 18.69 -9.99
C ALA A 330 -2.01 17.42 -10.80
N ALA A 331 -0.99 16.59 -11.00
CA ALA A 331 -1.08 15.36 -11.78
C ALA A 331 -1.05 14.17 -10.83
N HIS A 332 -2.14 13.41 -10.76
CA HIS A 332 -2.11 12.09 -10.15
C HIS A 332 -1.41 11.12 -11.10
N SER A 333 -0.09 11.21 -11.13
CA SER A 333 0.79 10.55 -12.08
C SER A 333 2.18 10.60 -11.50
N GLY A 334 2.94 9.51 -11.63
CA GLY A 334 4.37 9.56 -11.36
C GLY A 334 5.11 10.45 -12.37
N ILE A 335 6.40 10.67 -12.12
CA ILE A 335 7.25 11.47 -13.01
C ILE A 335 7.55 10.74 -14.33
N GLY A 336 7.68 9.41 -14.30
CA GLY A 336 7.98 8.61 -15.50
C GLY A 336 9.45 8.62 -15.90
N ASP A 337 9.70 8.27 -17.16
CA ASP A 337 11.00 8.50 -17.82
C ASP A 337 10.95 9.74 -18.73
N ASN A 338 11.91 9.89 -19.65
CA ASN A 338 12.02 11.07 -20.52
C ASN A 338 11.49 10.87 -21.95
N GLU A 339 10.93 9.71 -22.28
CA GLU A 339 10.25 9.43 -23.55
C GLU A 339 8.74 9.56 -23.34
N TYR A 340 7.99 10.02 -24.35
CA TYR A 340 6.53 10.08 -24.25
C TYR A 340 5.91 8.89 -24.98
N THR A 341 5.23 8.04 -24.23
CA THR A 341 4.36 6.98 -24.76
C THR A 341 2.90 7.34 -24.48
N LYS A 342 2.09 7.44 -25.53
CA LYS A 342 0.66 7.77 -25.39
C LYS A 342 -0.07 6.83 -24.42
N ASN A 343 -0.82 7.40 -23.49
CA ASN A 343 -1.54 6.72 -22.41
C ASN A 343 -0.62 5.96 -21.43
N GLU A 344 0.62 6.42 -21.21
CA GLU A 344 1.46 5.83 -20.17
C GLU A 344 0.95 6.19 -18.77
N GLU A 345 1.36 5.41 -17.78
CA GLU A 345 0.85 5.55 -16.41
C GLU A 345 1.42 6.77 -15.68
N ASN A 346 2.63 7.19 -16.08
CA ASN A 346 3.45 8.16 -15.36
C ASN A 346 4.04 9.18 -16.36
N GLU A 347 3.37 10.32 -16.53
CA GLU A 347 3.63 11.37 -17.54
C GLU A 347 4.16 12.69 -16.93
N GLY A 348 4.56 12.72 -15.65
CA GLY A 348 4.89 13.95 -14.93
C GLY A 348 6.07 14.75 -15.51
N TYR A 349 7.08 14.07 -16.07
CA TYR A 349 8.21 14.69 -16.77
C TYR A 349 7.75 15.39 -18.06
N GLN A 350 6.87 14.73 -18.81
CA GLN A 350 6.29 15.15 -20.09
C GLN A 350 5.38 16.36 -19.85
N ILE A 351 4.55 16.32 -18.80
CA ILE A 351 3.70 17.44 -18.35
C ILE A 351 4.56 18.65 -17.96
N ALA A 352 5.66 18.46 -17.23
CA ALA A 352 6.61 19.53 -16.95
C ALA A 352 7.22 20.14 -18.22
N GLY A 353 7.31 19.40 -19.32
CA GLY A 353 7.73 19.89 -20.64
C GLY A 353 6.73 20.80 -21.37
N ILE A 354 5.44 20.84 -20.99
CA ILE A 354 4.39 21.54 -21.76
C ILE A 354 4.54 23.07 -21.72
N GLU A 355 4.48 23.74 -22.88
CA GLU A 355 4.59 25.21 -22.95
C GLU A 355 3.45 25.92 -22.20
N GLY A 356 3.80 26.64 -21.12
CA GLY A 356 2.85 27.40 -20.32
C GLY A 356 2.19 26.64 -19.18
N VAL A 357 2.66 25.44 -18.86
CA VAL A 357 2.67 24.96 -17.47
C VAL A 357 3.84 25.65 -16.77
N ASP A 358 3.66 26.13 -15.54
CA ASP A 358 4.70 26.80 -14.75
C ASP A 358 5.21 25.93 -13.59
N ALA A 359 4.39 25.02 -13.05
CA ALA A 359 4.77 24.01 -12.04
C ALA A 359 3.95 22.72 -12.15
N VAL A 360 4.48 21.62 -11.62
CA VAL A 360 3.78 20.33 -11.52
C VAL A 360 3.88 19.74 -10.12
N ALA A 361 2.74 19.48 -9.49
CA ALA A 361 2.66 18.56 -8.35
C ALA A 361 2.34 17.16 -8.90
N THR A 362 3.06 16.14 -8.44
CA THR A 362 2.95 14.75 -8.91
C THR A 362 2.66 13.79 -7.75
N GLY A 363 2.18 12.60 -8.08
CA GLY A 363 1.68 11.59 -7.12
C GLY A 363 1.77 10.17 -7.66
N HIS A 364 0.84 9.29 -7.26
CA HIS A 364 0.57 7.95 -7.81
C HIS A 364 1.67 6.89 -7.56
N SER A 365 2.93 7.21 -7.87
CA SER A 365 4.08 6.32 -7.74
C SER A 365 4.64 6.22 -6.31
N HIS A 366 4.10 6.98 -5.34
CA HIS A 366 4.56 7.05 -3.94
C HIS A 366 6.06 7.35 -3.77
N ALA A 367 6.70 7.98 -4.75
CA ALA A 367 8.12 8.25 -4.75
C ALA A 367 8.42 9.64 -4.17
N ASP A 368 9.65 9.81 -3.69
CA ASP A 368 10.17 11.11 -3.28
C ASP A 368 10.81 11.81 -4.48
N PHE A 369 10.38 13.05 -4.77
CA PHE A 369 11.14 13.98 -5.61
C PHE A 369 10.90 15.44 -5.16
N PRO A 370 11.95 16.28 -5.09
CA PRO A 370 13.37 15.94 -5.24
C PRO A 370 13.99 15.30 -3.99
N ASN A 371 15.17 14.69 -4.15
CA ASN A 371 16.04 14.35 -3.02
C ASN A 371 16.84 15.57 -2.52
N GLY A 372 17.14 16.53 -3.41
CA GLY A 372 17.86 17.76 -3.08
C GLY A 372 19.39 17.61 -3.03
N ASP A 373 19.93 16.44 -3.36
CA ASP A 373 21.36 16.11 -3.29
C ASP A 373 21.93 15.51 -4.58
N GLY A 374 21.11 15.37 -5.64
CA GLY A 374 21.50 14.79 -6.91
C GLY A 374 21.31 13.27 -7.01
N THR A 375 20.71 12.63 -6.00
CA THR A 375 20.64 11.15 -5.91
C THR A 375 19.29 10.53 -6.29
N SER A 376 18.25 11.32 -6.58
CA SER A 376 16.95 10.73 -6.93
C SER A 376 17.01 9.89 -8.20
N PHE A 377 16.10 8.91 -8.32
CA PHE A 377 16.01 8.01 -9.47
C PHE A 377 15.88 8.74 -10.82
N TYR A 378 15.32 9.95 -10.79
CA TYR A 378 15.06 10.81 -11.95
C TYR A 378 16.25 11.67 -12.36
N ALA A 379 17.25 11.87 -11.47
CA ALA A 379 18.43 12.72 -11.73
C ALA A 379 19.29 12.29 -12.93
N LYS A 380 19.10 11.06 -13.43
CA LYS A 380 19.72 10.52 -14.64
C LYS A 380 19.12 11.07 -15.95
N TYR A 381 17.93 11.67 -15.91
CA TYR A 381 17.22 12.11 -17.12
C TYR A 381 17.62 13.54 -17.53
N PRO A 382 17.71 13.85 -18.84
CA PRO A 382 18.01 15.20 -19.31
C PRO A 382 17.01 16.23 -18.77
N GLY A 383 17.50 17.42 -18.41
CA GLY A 383 16.64 18.52 -17.93
C GLY A 383 16.12 18.37 -16.50
N VAL A 384 16.48 17.30 -15.78
CA VAL A 384 16.25 17.16 -14.34
C VAL A 384 17.40 17.82 -13.56
N ASP A 385 17.06 18.74 -12.67
CA ASP A 385 17.94 19.29 -11.63
C ASP A 385 17.34 18.88 -10.28
N ASP A 386 17.78 17.73 -9.76
CA ASP A 386 17.32 17.20 -8.47
C ASP A 386 17.76 18.06 -7.28
N VAL A 387 18.84 18.84 -7.40
CA VAL A 387 19.33 19.68 -6.29
C VAL A 387 18.39 20.88 -6.08
N ASN A 388 17.88 21.46 -7.16
CA ASN A 388 16.91 22.56 -7.10
C ASN A 388 15.45 22.08 -7.30
N GLY A 389 15.21 20.79 -7.47
CA GLY A 389 13.88 20.21 -7.68
C GLY A 389 13.17 20.68 -8.96
N LEU A 390 13.93 20.81 -10.05
CA LEU A 390 13.40 21.25 -11.34
C LEU A 390 13.36 20.10 -12.36
N ILE A 391 12.33 20.07 -13.19
CA ILE A 391 12.28 19.28 -14.42
C ILE A 391 11.96 20.23 -15.58
N ASN A 392 12.78 20.19 -16.64
CA ASN A 392 12.67 21.08 -17.79
C ASN A 392 12.64 22.58 -17.40
N GLY A 393 13.36 22.93 -16.34
CA GLY A 393 13.48 24.29 -15.79
C GLY A 393 12.31 24.75 -14.91
N LYS A 394 11.38 23.86 -14.53
CA LYS A 394 10.20 24.17 -13.72
C LYS A 394 10.17 23.36 -12.43
N PRO A 395 9.67 23.91 -11.32
CA PRO A 395 9.62 23.17 -10.06
C PRO A 395 8.62 22.01 -10.17
N VAL A 396 9.06 20.84 -9.69
CA VAL A 396 8.26 19.62 -9.61
C VAL A 396 8.44 18.99 -8.23
N VAL A 397 7.35 18.48 -7.65
CA VAL A 397 7.37 17.70 -6.40
C VAL A 397 6.60 16.40 -6.54
N MET A 398 7.08 15.34 -5.89
CA MET A 398 6.29 14.16 -5.52
C MET A 398 6.50 13.95 -4.03
N ALA A 399 5.44 14.13 -3.23
CA ALA A 399 5.54 14.27 -1.78
C ALA A 399 5.33 12.94 -1.02
N GLY A 400 5.97 11.87 -1.50
CA GLY A 400 5.90 10.56 -0.87
C GLY A 400 4.47 10.01 -0.83
N LYS A 401 3.97 9.73 0.38
CA LYS A 401 2.59 9.22 0.61
C LYS A 401 2.17 9.34 2.06
N PHE A 402 0.91 9.06 2.35
CA PHE A 402 0.36 8.90 3.71
C PHE A 402 0.54 10.14 4.63
N GLY A 403 0.84 11.30 4.04
CA GLY A 403 1.20 12.52 4.76
C GLY A 403 2.63 12.55 5.33
N ASP A 404 3.54 11.68 4.88
CA ASP A 404 4.90 11.59 5.42
C ASP A 404 5.85 12.73 4.98
N HIS A 405 5.51 13.43 3.89
CA HIS A 405 6.16 14.66 3.45
C HIS A 405 5.16 15.77 3.09
N LEU A 406 5.67 17.00 3.04
CA LEU A 406 5.06 18.14 2.38
C LEU A 406 5.96 18.58 1.21
N GLY A 407 5.43 18.60 -0.01
CA GLY A 407 6.11 19.21 -1.14
C GLY A 407 6.03 20.74 -1.05
N ILE A 408 7.17 21.42 -1.25
CA ILE A 408 7.24 22.89 -1.23
C ILE A 408 7.96 23.37 -2.49
N MET A 409 7.29 24.20 -3.29
CA MET A 409 7.87 24.90 -4.44
C MET A 409 7.93 26.39 -4.13
N ASP A 410 9.13 26.92 -3.93
CA ASP A 410 9.40 28.35 -3.81
C ASP A 410 9.45 28.96 -5.22
N VAL A 411 8.63 29.98 -5.49
CA VAL A 411 8.51 30.64 -6.80
C VAL A 411 8.64 32.15 -6.64
N LYS A 412 9.64 32.76 -7.29
CA LYS A 412 9.76 34.21 -7.40
C LYS A 412 9.21 34.69 -8.73
N LEU A 413 8.21 35.56 -8.65
CA LEU A 413 7.56 36.19 -9.79
C LEU A 413 7.97 37.66 -9.91
N THR A 414 8.13 38.14 -11.15
CA THR A 414 8.25 39.57 -11.48
C THR A 414 7.21 39.94 -12.51
N TYR A 415 6.52 41.07 -12.33
CA TYR A 415 5.64 41.62 -13.34
C TYR A 415 6.48 42.37 -14.39
N THR A 416 6.43 41.92 -15.64
CA THR A 416 7.28 42.45 -16.71
C THR A 416 6.58 42.44 -18.07
N ASN A 417 6.48 43.60 -18.71
CA ASN A 417 5.73 43.85 -19.94
C ASN A 417 4.24 43.46 -19.82
N GLY A 418 3.59 43.84 -18.71
CA GLY A 418 2.16 43.63 -18.52
C GLY A 418 1.73 42.18 -18.20
N LYS A 419 2.66 41.35 -17.70
CA LYS A 419 2.38 39.98 -17.24
C LYS A 419 3.37 39.53 -16.17
N TRP A 420 2.94 38.65 -15.28
CA TRP A 420 3.84 37.95 -14.37
C TRP A 420 4.76 36.97 -15.13
N LYS A 421 5.97 36.77 -14.60
CA LYS A 421 6.95 35.80 -15.10
C LYS A 421 7.69 35.18 -13.93
N VAL A 422 7.94 33.87 -13.97
CA VAL A 422 8.90 33.22 -13.09
C VAL A 422 10.30 33.72 -13.42
N VAL A 423 11.01 34.23 -12.42
CA VAL A 423 12.43 34.64 -12.54
C VAL A 423 13.37 33.75 -11.74
N ASN A 424 12.85 33.03 -10.74
CA ASN A 424 13.55 31.97 -10.03
C ASN A 424 12.53 30.99 -9.45
N SER A 425 12.89 29.72 -9.39
CA SER A 425 12.08 28.69 -8.75
C SER A 425 12.97 27.58 -8.20
N LYS A 426 12.53 26.93 -7.13
CA LYS A 426 13.12 25.68 -6.61
C LYS A 426 12.04 24.86 -5.91
N ALA A 427 12.22 23.55 -5.85
CA ALA A 427 11.37 22.66 -5.08
C ALA A 427 12.18 21.87 -4.04
N LYS A 428 11.48 21.39 -3.01
CA LYS A 428 12.01 20.50 -1.96
C LYS A 428 10.88 19.70 -1.32
N LEU A 429 11.24 18.65 -0.61
CA LEU A 429 10.36 17.96 0.33
C LEU A 429 10.74 18.33 1.78
N GLU A 430 9.74 18.57 2.62
CA GLU A 430 9.90 18.63 4.08
C GLU A 430 9.28 17.38 4.68
N LYS A 431 10.06 16.55 5.37
CA LYS A 431 9.57 15.33 6.04
C LYS A 431 8.94 15.65 7.39
N ILE A 432 7.89 14.93 7.76
CA ILE A 432 7.32 15.04 9.12
C ILE A 432 8.33 14.59 10.19
N ASP A 433 8.22 15.15 11.40
CA ASP A 433 9.03 14.70 12.53
C ASP A 433 8.52 13.34 13.05
N THR A 434 9.25 12.28 12.72
CA THR A 434 8.96 10.90 13.13
C THR A 434 9.42 10.56 14.55
N LYS A 435 10.04 11.50 15.27
CA LYS A 435 10.51 11.34 16.67
C LYS A 435 9.63 12.10 17.66
N SER A 436 8.82 13.04 17.17
CA SER A 436 7.85 13.80 17.97
C SER A 436 6.44 13.20 17.83
N ASP A 437 5.63 13.32 18.89
CA ASP A 437 4.19 13.05 18.88
C ASP A 437 3.34 14.26 18.44
N VAL A 438 3.98 15.43 18.24
CA VAL A 438 3.31 16.65 17.78
C VAL A 438 2.59 16.41 16.46
N ALA A 439 1.32 16.81 16.46
CA ALA A 439 0.37 16.74 15.37
C ALA A 439 -0.70 17.82 15.57
N ASP A 440 -1.45 18.14 14.52
CA ASP A 440 -2.50 19.14 14.53
C ASP A 440 -3.71 18.69 15.37
N LYS A 441 -3.90 19.36 16.51
CA LYS A 441 -4.96 19.05 17.45
C LYS A 441 -6.35 19.33 16.88
N ASP A 442 -6.51 20.36 16.05
CA ASP A 442 -7.82 20.73 15.51
C ASP A 442 -8.31 19.64 14.54
N LEU A 443 -7.40 19.07 13.75
CA LEU A 443 -7.71 17.92 12.87
C LEU A 443 -7.96 16.62 13.66
N ILE A 444 -7.21 16.35 14.73
CA ILE A 444 -7.42 15.18 15.60
C ILE A 444 -8.79 15.27 16.29
N ASP A 445 -9.13 16.43 16.88
CA ASP A 445 -10.41 16.65 17.55
C ASP A 445 -11.57 16.58 16.55
N MET A 446 -11.39 17.10 15.33
CA MET A 446 -12.37 17.01 14.24
C MET A 446 -12.62 15.56 13.81
N ALA A 447 -11.56 14.75 13.68
CA ALA A 447 -11.61 13.36 13.25
C ALA A 447 -12.03 12.38 14.36
N ALA A 448 -12.09 12.82 15.62
CA ALA A 448 -12.18 11.94 16.78
C ALA A 448 -13.36 10.95 16.75
N HIS A 449 -14.53 11.35 16.22
CA HIS A 449 -15.67 10.46 16.06
C HIS A 449 -15.36 9.31 15.09
N ASP A 450 -15.02 9.64 13.85
CA ASP A 450 -14.77 8.67 12.77
C ASP A 450 -13.51 7.84 13.04
N HIS A 451 -12.50 8.41 13.69
CA HIS A 451 -11.31 7.72 14.15
C HIS A 451 -11.65 6.61 15.17
N ASN A 452 -12.44 6.93 16.21
CA ASN A 452 -12.88 5.94 17.18
C ASN A 452 -13.84 4.91 16.57
N GLY A 453 -14.73 5.32 15.65
CA GLY A 453 -15.55 4.41 14.85
C GLY A 453 -14.71 3.41 14.05
N THR A 454 -13.64 3.90 13.40
CA THR A 454 -12.69 3.06 12.66
C THR A 454 -11.91 2.12 13.59
N ILE A 455 -11.46 2.58 14.77
CA ILE A 455 -10.80 1.71 15.76
C ILE A 455 -11.75 0.57 16.20
N ASN A 456 -13.02 0.90 16.47
CA ASN A 456 -14.02 -0.10 16.82
C ASN A 456 -14.30 -1.07 15.66
N TYR A 457 -14.27 -0.58 14.42
CA TYR A 457 -14.39 -1.41 13.21
C TYR A 457 -13.19 -2.35 13.02
N VAL A 458 -11.94 -1.90 13.15
CA VAL A 458 -10.77 -2.78 12.95
C VAL A 458 -10.58 -3.81 14.06
N ARG A 459 -11.15 -3.53 15.24
CA ARG A 459 -11.27 -4.48 16.37
C ARG A 459 -12.50 -5.38 16.28
N LYS A 460 -13.44 -5.14 15.36
CA LYS A 460 -14.63 -5.97 15.21
C LYS A 460 -14.27 -7.31 14.58
N GLU A 461 -14.92 -8.38 15.04
CA GLU A 461 -14.90 -9.68 14.38
C GLU A 461 -15.46 -9.57 12.95
N VAL A 462 -14.67 -9.98 11.97
CA VAL A 462 -15.01 -10.06 10.54
C VAL A 462 -15.24 -11.49 10.05
N GLY A 463 -14.73 -12.48 10.80
CA GLY A 463 -14.93 -13.91 10.57
C GLY A 463 -14.30 -14.77 11.67
N GLU A 464 -14.25 -16.09 11.46
CA GLU A 464 -13.61 -17.07 12.35
C GLU A 464 -12.67 -17.97 11.53
N THR A 465 -11.49 -18.31 12.06
CA THR A 465 -10.63 -19.36 11.49
C THR A 465 -10.71 -20.64 12.31
N THR A 466 -10.97 -21.77 11.64
CA THR A 466 -11.08 -23.08 12.30
C THR A 466 -9.73 -23.75 12.57
N ALA A 467 -8.64 -23.16 12.07
CA ALA A 467 -7.26 -23.61 12.28
C ALA A 467 -6.38 -22.41 12.69
N PRO A 468 -5.32 -22.62 13.51
CA PRO A 468 -4.38 -21.55 13.81
C PRO A 468 -3.61 -21.13 12.55
N ILE A 469 -3.30 -19.84 12.44
CA ILE A 469 -2.51 -19.26 11.37
C ILE A 469 -1.19 -18.83 11.98
N THR A 470 -0.17 -19.66 11.82
CA THR A 470 1.20 -19.33 12.23
C THR A 470 2.13 -19.39 11.05
N SER A 471 3.34 -18.89 11.22
CA SER A 471 4.39 -18.78 10.19
C SER A 471 5.73 -19.38 10.60
N TYR A 472 5.76 -20.01 11.79
CA TYR A 472 6.99 -20.47 12.44
C TYR A 472 7.80 -21.47 11.61
N PHE A 473 7.15 -22.17 10.68
CA PHE A 473 7.76 -23.16 9.82
C PHE A 473 7.57 -22.85 8.32
N ALA A 474 7.07 -21.65 7.98
CA ALA A 474 6.71 -21.24 6.62
C ALA A 474 7.87 -21.25 5.62
N GLN A 475 9.12 -21.16 6.09
CA GLN A 475 10.31 -21.28 5.26
C GLN A 475 10.80 -22.73 5.07
N VAL A 476 10.20 -23.73 5.73
CA VAL A 476 10.69 -25.13 5.72
C VAL A 476 9.61 -26.18 5.44
N GLN A 477 8.34 -25.80 5.45
CA GLN A 477 7.20 -26.61 4.98
C GLN A 477 6.07 -25.71 4.49
N ASP A 478 5.07 -26.29 3.82
CA ASP A 478 3.84 -25.58 3.48
C ASP A 478 3.04 -25.20 4.74
N ASP A 479 2.42 -24.01 4.74
CA ASP A 479 2.14 -23.27 5.96
C ASP A 479 0.90 -22.35 5.86
N PRO A 480 0.05 -22.31 6.90
CA PRO A 480 -1.24 -21.62 6.85
C PRO A 480 -1.16 -20.11 6.68
N SER A 481 -0.04 -19.47 7.07
CA SER A 481 0.14 -18.02 6.87
C SER A 481 0.27 -17.64 5.39
N ILE A 482 0.77 -18.54 4.55
CA ILE A 482 0.85 -18.34 3.09
C ILE A 482 -0.46 -18.78 2.43
N GLN A 483 -1.03 -19.91 2.86
CA GLN A 483 -2.27 -20.47 2.30
C GLN A 483 -3.43 -19.47 2.32
N ILE A 484 -3.62 -18.71 3.42
CA ILE A 484 -4.68 -17.71 3.50
C ILE A 484 -4.51 -16.57 2.47
N VAL A 485 -3.28 -16.13 2.22
CA VAL A 485 -2.98 -15.09 1.22
C VAL A 485 -3.29 -15.61 -0.17
N ASN A 486 -2.84 -16.82 -0.49
CA ASN A 486 -3.12 -17.46 -1.79
C ASN A 486 -4.62 -17.68 -2.01
N ASN A 487 -5.36 -18.15 -0.99
CA ASN A 487 -6.82 -18.32 -1.08
C ASN A 487 -7.54 -17.00 -1.39
N ALA A 488 -7.19 -15.91 -0.69
CA ALA A 488 -7.77 -14.58 -0.90
C ALA A 488 -7.41 -13.99 -2.28
N GLN A 489 -6.15 -14.13 -2.70
CA GLN A 489 -5.69 -13.72 -4.02
C GLN A 489 -6.43 -14.48 -5.13
N LEU A 490 -6.57 -15.81 -5.05
CA LEU A 490 -7.35 -16.62 -6.00
C LEU A 490 -8.82 -16.19 -6.05
N TRP A 491 -9.45 -15.97 -4.88
CA TRP A 491 -10.83 -15.52 -4.76
C TRP A 491 -11.05 -14.16 -5.46
N TYR A 492 -10.13 -13.22 -5.26
CA TYR A 492 -10.20 -11.90 -5.88
C TYR A 492 -9.93 -11.96 -7.39
N ALA A 493 -8.86 -12.66 -7.82
CA ALA A 493 -8.49 -12.79 -9.22
C ALA A 493 -9.61 -13.43 -10.07
N LYS A 494 -10.29 -14.45 -9.55
CA LYS A 494 -11.47 -15.07 -10.21
C LYS A 494 -12.56 -14.06 -10.53
N LYS A 495 -12.85 -13.13 -9.62
CA LYS A 495 -13.83 -12.05 -9.84
C LYS A 495 -13.35 -11.06 -10.92
N GLN A 496 -12.06 -10.74 -10.94
CA GLN A 496 -11.45 -9.81 -11.90
C GLN A 496 -11.26 -10.37 -13.32
N VAL A 497 -11.45 -11.67 -13.54
CA VAL A 497 -11.40 -12.27 -14.89
C VAL A 497 -12.73 -12.80 -15.39
N ALA A 498 -13.78 -12.85 -14.56
CA ALA A 498 -15.12 -13.25 -14.97
C ALA A 498 -15.65 -12.36 -16.12
N GLY A 499 -16.19 -12.96 -17.18
CA GLY A 499 -16.65 -12.26 -18.38
C GLY A 499 -15.53 -11.72 -19.28
N THR A 500 -14.25 -11.96 -18.97
CA THR A 500 -13.12 -11.56 -19.81
C THR A 500 -12.66 -12.69 -20.73
N ALA A 501 -11.83 -12.38 -21.73
CA ALA A 501 -11.24 -13.39 -22.62
C ALA A 501 -10.38 -14.43 -21.87
N ASP A 502 -9.90 -14.10 -20.66
CA ASP A 502 -9.04 -14.95 -19.85
C ASP A 502 -9.79 -15.75 -18.77
N GLU A 503 -11.12 -15.66 -18.69
CA GLU A 503 -11.95 -16.33 -17.66
C GLU A 503 -11.68 -17.85 -17.55
N ASN A 504 -11.34 -18.48 -18.68
CA ASN A 504 -11.12 -19.92 -18.78
C ASN A 504 -9.64 -20.33 -18.66
N LEU A 505 -8.72 -19.39 -18.41
CA LEU A 505 -7.31 -19.75 -18.14
C LEU A 505 -7.16 -20.32 -16.73
N PRO A 506 -6.27 -21.30 -16.53
CA PRO A 506 -5.84 -21.74 -15.20
C PRO A 506 -5.37 -20.57 -14.35
N ILE A 507 -5.90 -20.41 -13.14
CA ILE A 507 -5.48 -19.38 -12.18
C ILE A 507 -4.73 -20.05 -11.03
N LEU A 508 -3.53 -19.57 -10.77
CA LEU A 508 -2.65 -19.92 -9.67
C LEU A 508 -2.37 -18.68 -8.82
N SER A 509 -1.81 -18.84 -7.62
CA SER A 509 -1.46 -17.72 -6.76
C SER A 509 -0.05 -17.86 -6.20
N ALA A 510 0.68 -16.76 -6.10
CA ALA A 510 2.06 -16.72 -5.62
C ALA A 510 2.22 -15.70 -4.48
N ALA A 511 2.51 -16.22 -3.29
CA ALA A 511 2.68 -15.45 -2.05
C ALA A 511 3.92 -15.90 -1.26
N ALA A 512 4.45 -15.02 -0.42
CA ALA A 512 5.65 -15.23 0.37
C ALA A 512 5.40 -14.96 1.87
N PRO A 513 6.10 -15.65 2.79
CA PRO A 513 5.96 -15.43 4.21
C PRO A 513 6.74 -14.17 4.65
N PHE A 514 6.02 -13.07 4.87
CA PHE A 514 6.64 -11.78 5.22
C PHE A 514 7.12 -11.71 6.67
N LYS A 515 6.36 -12.26 7.62
CA LYS A 515 6.76 -12.43 9.03
C LYS A 515 7.26 -13.86 9.26
N ALA A 516 8.52 -14.13 8.97
CA ALA A 516 9.16 -15.43 9.25
C ALA A 516 10.56 -15.26 9.84
N GLY A 517 10.67 -14.57 10.99
CA GLY A 517 11.95 -14.37 11.71
C GLY A 517 12.97 -13.49 10.97
N THR A 518 12.56 -12.82 9.90
CA THR A 518 13.45 -12.02 9.06
C THR A 518 14.19 -10.96 9.84
N ARG A 519 15.39 -10.62 9.37
CA ARG A 519 16.31 -9.66 10.02
C ARG A 519 16.81 -10.11 11.40
N GLY A 520 16.49 -11.32 11.84
CA GLY A 520 16.94 -11.84 13.12
C GLY A 520 16.08 -11.36 14.31
N ASP A 521 14.80 -11.10 14.07
CA ASP A 521 13.83 -10.75 15.11
C ASP A 521 12.95 -11.96 15.45
N ALA A 522 13.08 -12.47 16.68
CA ALA A 522 12.36 -13.64 17.17
C ALA A 522 10.86 -13.41 17.37
N THR A 523 10.44 -12.14 17.44
CA THR A 523 9.03 -11.72 17.56
C THR A 523 8.37 -11.56 16.20
N TYR A 524 9.15 -11.59 15.11
CA TYR A 524 8.69 -11.28 13.76
C TYR A 524 8.11 -12.49 13.03
N TYR A 525 7.11 -13.11 13.66
CA TYR A 525 6.31 -14.21 13.12
C TYR A 525 4.83 -13.88 13.22
N THR A 526 4.04 -14.27 12.23
CA THR A 526 2.58 -14.42 12.40
C THR A 526 2.29 -15.53 13.40
N ASP A 527 1.45 -15.24 14.38
CA ASP A 527 0.86 -16.20 15.33
C ASP A 527 -0.56 -15.76 15.69
N ILE A 528 -1.55 -16.42 15.09
CA ILE A 528 -2.98 -16.17 15.29
C ILE A 528 -3.65 -17.51 15.65
N PRO A 529 -4.26 -17.65 16.83
CA PRO A 529 -4.91 -18.91 17.22
C PRO A 529 -6.22 -19.14 16.44
N ALA A 530 -6.72 -20.38 16.49
CA ALA A 530 -8.06 -20.70 15.98
C ALA A 530 -9.14 -19.94 16.78
N GLY A 531 -10.16 -19.43 16.08
CA GLY A 531 -11.23 -18.61 16.65
C GLY A 531 -11.49 -17.31 15.89
N PRO A 532 -12.16 -16.34 16.53
CA PRO A 532 -12.52 -15.04 15.95
C PRO A 532 -11.33 -14.27 15.35
N LEU A 533 -11.54 -13.73 14.14
CA LEU A 533 -10.62 -12.86 13.42
C LEU A 533 -11.21 -11.45 13.33
N ALA A 534 -10.42 -10.45 13.70
CA ALA A 534 -10.67 -9.03 13.44
C ALA A 534 -9.74 -8.52 12.32
N ILE A 535 -10.02 -7.33 11.78
CA ILE A 535 -9.23 -6.74 10.67
C ILE A 535 -7.76 -6.56 11.08
N LYS A 536 -7.49 -6.18 12.33
CA LYS A 536 -6.11 -6.08 12.83
C LYS A 536 -5.31 -7.39 12.78
N ASN A 537 -5.98 -8.56 12.80
CA ASN A 537 -5.30 -9.83 12.61
C ASN A 537 -4.79 -10.00 11.16
N VAL A 538 -5.42 -9.36 10.17
CA VAL A 538 -4.99 -9.41 8.76
C VAL A 538 -3.70 -8.61 8.52
N ALA A 539 -3.48 -7.55 9.27
CA ALA A 539 -2.22 -6.79 9.24
C ALA A 539 -1.00 -7.65 9.59
N ASP A 540 -1.19 -8.66 10.45
CA ASP A 540 -0.15 -9.58 10.87
C ASP A 540 0.19 -10.64 9.81
N LEU A 541 -0.69 -10.82 8.81
CA LEU A 541 -0.48 -11.71 7.66
C LEU A 541 0.25 -11.01 6.52
N TYR A 542 -0.11 -9.76 6.22
CA TYR A 542 0.38 -9.05 5.05
C TYR A 542 0.82 -7.63 5.43
N LEU A 543 2.10 -7.47 5.75
CA LEU A 543 2.66 -6.23 6.29
C LEU A 543 2.83 -5.10 5.25
N TYR A 544 2.96 -5.46 3.96
CA TYR A 544 3.18 -4.49 2.89
C TYR A 544 1.87 -3.91 2.35
N ASP A 545 1.91 -2.68 1.85
CA ASP A 545 0.85 -1.96 1.14
C ASP A 545 0.78 -2.34 -0.36
N ASN A 546 1.53 -3.37 -0.76
CA ASN A 546 1.50 -3.92 -2.11
C ASN A 546 0.07 -4.23 -2.59
N VAL A 547 -0.30 -3.70 -3.75
CA VAL A 547 -1.54 -4.08 -4.45
C VAL A 547 -1.40 -5.42 -5.16
N THR A 548 -2.54 -6.07 -5.40
CA THR A 548 -2.66 -7.30 -6.16
C THR A 548 -2.32 -7.07 -7.64
N ALA A 549 -1.70 -8.06 -8.27
CA ALA A 549 -1.32 -8.03 -9.68
C ALA A 549 -1.57 -9.41 -10.32
N LEU A 550 -1.94 -9.41 -11.59
CA LEU A 550 -2.20 -10.60 -12.39
C LEU A 550 -1.16 -10.70 -13.51
N LEU A 551 -0.52 -11.87 -13.63
CA LEU A 551 0.54 -12.15 -14.59
C LEU A 551 0.10 -13.24 -15.56
N LYS A 552 0.31 -13.05 -16.85
CA LYS A 552 0.10 -14.09 -17.88
C LYS A 552 1.43 -14.76 -18.21
N VAL A 553 1.62 -15.98 -17.76
CA VAL A 553 2.90 -16.72 -17.81
C VAL A 553 2.72 -18.14 -18.36
N THR A 554 3.81 -18.73 -18.82
CA THR A 554 3.88 -20.12 -19.29
C THR A 554 4.33 -21.09 -18.18
N GLY A 555 4.08 -22.39 -18.35
CA GLY A 555 4.62 -23.43 -17.45
C GLY A 555 6.16 -23.40 -17.34
N ALA A 556 6.86 -23.02 -18.41
CA ALA A 556 8.31 -22.78 -18.40
C ALA A 556 8.69 -21.62 -17.47
N GLN A 557 7.96 -20.50 -17.53
CA GLN A 557 8.18 -19.34 -16.68
C GLN A 557 7.87 -19.62 -15.21
N ILE A 558 6.79 -20.36 -14.92
CA ILE A 558 6.47 -20.85 -13.57
C ILE A 558 7.61 -21.70 -13.00
N LYS A 559 8.21 -22.59 -13.81
CA LYS A 559 9.36 -23.38 -13.38
C LYS A 559 10.53 -22.48 -12.99
N GLU A 560 10.89 -21.49 -13.82
CA GLU A 560 12.01 -20.59 -13.52
C GLU A 560 11.74 -19.66 -12.32
N TRP A 561 10.47 -19.30 -12.06
CA TRP A 561 10.06 -18.62 -10.82
C TRP A 561 10.38 -19.49 -9.61
N LEU A 562 9.94 -20.76 -9.61
CA LEU A 562 10.20 -21.70 -8.51
C LEU A 562 11.69 -22.01 -8.34
N GLU A 563 12.49 -22.05 -9.42
CA GLU A 563 13.96 -22.19 -9.34
C GLU A 563 14.63 -20.97 -8.67
N MET A 564 14.07 -19.77 -8.83
CA MET A 564 14.52 -18.58 -8.10
C MET A 564 14.07 -18.61 -6.63
N SER A 565 12.81 -18.96 -6.33
CA SER A 565 12.31 -19.14 -4.95
C SER A 565 13.16 -20.16 -4.17
N ALA A 566 13.65 -21.21 -4.84
CA ALA A 566 14.55 -22.21 -4.24
C ALA A 566 15.88 -21.64 -3.70
N GLY A 567 16.22 -20.39 -4.05
CA GLY A 567 17.33 -19.63 -3.47
C GLY A 567 17.25 -19.43 -1.95
N GLN A 568 16.05 -19.60 -1.37
CA GLN A 568 15.81 -19.62 0.08
C GLN A 568 16.56 -20.76 0.80
N PHE A 569 16.95 -21.82 0.10
CA PHE A 569 17.58 -22.99 0.69
C PHE A 569 19.08 -23.05 0.39
N ASN A 570 19.88 -23.46 1.38
CA ASN A 570 21.26 -23.88 1.14
C ASN A 570 21.30 -25.20 0.35
N GLN A 571 22.46 -25.56 -0.17
CA GLN A 571 22.69 -26.89 -0.73
C GLN A 571 22.98 -27.87 0.41
N ILE A 572 22.40 -29.07 0.34
CA ILE A 572 22.54 -30.12 1.35
C ILE A 572 23.34 -31.28 0.76
N ASP A 573 24.45 -31.65 1.40
CA ASP A 573 25.17 -32.89 1.13
C ASP A 573 24.50 -34.05 1.90
N PRO A 574 23.92 -35.04 1.21
CA PRO A 574 23.27 -36.19 1.86
C PRO A 574 24.26 -37.16 2.52
N ASN A 575 25.56 -37.04 2.24
CA ASN A 575 26.61 -37.93 2.76
C ASN A 575 27.19 -37.40 4.08
N SER A 576 27.22 -36.08 4.28
CA SER A 576 27.68 -35.45 5.52
C SER A 576 26.82 -35.85 6.72
N LYS A 577 27.49 -36.05 7.86
CA LYS A 577 26.87 -36.26 9.18
C LYS A 577 26.93 -35.02 10.08
N GLU A 578 27.59 -33.96 9.62
CA GLU A 578 27.61 -32.68 10.32
C GLU A 578 26.26 -31.95 10.17
N PRO A 579 25.90 -31.09 11.14
CA PRO A 579 24.72 -30.23 11.06
C PRO A 579 24.77 -29.30 9.83
N GLN A 580 23.70 -29.28 9.06
CA GLN A 580 23.57 -28.44 7.86
C GLN A 580 22.37 -27.51 8.00
N GLN A 581 22.61 -26.21 7.96
CA GLN A 581 21.55 -25.20 8.05
C GLN A 581 20.76 -25.15 6.73
N LEU A 582 19.45 -25.35 6.80
CA LEU A 582 18.55 -25.37 5.65
C LEU A 582 18.33 -23.98 5.05
N ILE A 583 18.10 -22.98 5.90
CA ILE A 583 17.71 -21.63 5.50
C ILE A 583 18.95 -20.82 5.08
N ASN A 584 18.93 -20.31 3.85
CA ASN A 584 19.90 -19.33 3.36
C ASN A 584 19.56 -17.93 3.93
N SER A 585 20.25 -17.53 4.99
CA SER A 585 20.04 -16.24 5.67
C SER A 585 20.40 -15.00 4.83
N SER A 586 21.14 -15.18 3.72
CA SER A 586 21.41 -14.10 2.76
C SER A 586 20.26 -13.86 1.78
N TYR A 587 19.33 -14.81 1.66
CA TYR A 587 18.11 -14.72 0.87
C TYR A 587 16.97 -14.16 1.73
N ARG A 588 16.13 -13.31 1.16
CA ARG A 588 15.05 -12.63 1.89
C ARG A 588 13.76 -13.45 1.77
N SER A 589 13.04 -13.68 2.88
CA SER A 589 11.81 -14.49 2.84
C SER A 589 10.73 -13.89 1.93
N TYR A 590 10.68 -12.57 1.77
CA TYR A 590 9.77 -11.93 0.82
C TYR A 590 10.09 -12.26 -0.65
N ASN A 591 11.24 -12.87 -0.97
CA ASN A 591 11.60 -13.41 -2.28
C ASN A 591 11.34 -14.93 -2.41
N TYR A 592 10.91 -15.57 -1.33
CA TYR A 592 10.54 -16.98 -1.30
C TYR A 592 9.03 -17.11 -1.57
N ASP A 593 8.65 -17.14 -2.84
CA ASP A 593 7.25 -17.33 -3.23
C ASP A 593 6.90 -18.83 -3.29
N VAL A 594 5.80 -19.20 -2.64
CA VAL A 594 5.10 -20.49 -2.78
C VAL A 594 3.94 -20.30 -3.76
N ILE A 595 3.85 -21.18 -4.77
CA ILE A 595 2.82 -21.08 -5.82
C ILE A 595 1.76 -22.15 -5.62
N ASP A 596 0.57 -21.71 -5.22
CA ASP A 596 -0.58 -22.57 -4.92
C ASP A 596 -1.38 -22.94 -6.19
N GLY A 597 -2.03 -24.10 -6.14
CA GLY A 597 -2.68 -24.77 -7.27
C GLY A 597 -1.75 -25.66 -8.12
N LEU A 598 -0.48 -25.80 -7.71
CA LEU A 598 0.52 -26.70 -8.28
C LEU A 598 0.92 -27.75 -7.24
N THR A 599 1.65 -28.79 -7.67
CA THR A 599 2.44 -29.62 -6.74
C THR A 599 3.86 -29.75 -7.24
N TYR A 600 4.86 -29.66 -6.37
CA TYR A 600 6.28 -29.72 -6.77
C TYR A 600 7.20 -30.14 -5.61
N LYS A 601 8.46 -30.45 -5.92
CA LYS A 601 9.49 -30.75 -4.91
C LYS A 601 10.77 -29.97 -5.15
N PHE A 602 11.51 -29.67 -4.07
CA PHE A 602 12.85 -29.12 -4.14
C PHE A 602 13.93 -30.19 -3.87
N ASP A 603 14.83 -30.38 -4.83
CA ASP A 603 16.03 -31.23 -4.76
C ASP A 603 17.23 -30.41 -4.25
N LEU A 604 17.40 -30.38 -2.93
CA LEU A 604 18.44 -29.55 -2.29
C LEU A 604 19.87 -30.07 -2.48
N THR A 605 20.06 -31.23 -3.11
CA THR A 605 21.39 -31.73 -3.47
C THR A 605 22.03 -30.92 -4.60
N GLN A 606 21.21 -30.21 -5.38
CA GLN A 606 21.66 -29.36 -6.49
C GLN A 606 22.02 -27.95 -5.99
N PRO A 607 22.99 -27.25 -6.61
CA PRO A 607 23.25 -25.84 -6.32
C PRO A 607 22.06 -24.97 -6.79
N ASN A 608 22.01 -23.72 -6.32
CA ASN A 608 20.99 -22.76 -6.77
C ASN A 608 21.22 -22.37 -8.24
N LYS A 609 20.17 -22.37 -9.06
CA LYS A 609 20.24 -21.97 -10.47
C LYS A 609 20.56 -20.47 -10.64
N TYR A 610 19.93 -19.64 -9.80
CA TYR A 610 20.09 -18.20 -9.76
C TYR A 610 20.78 -17.74 -8.46
N ASP A 611 21.46 -16.60 -8.49
CA ASP A 611 21.84 -15.87 -7.28
C ASP A 611 20.66 -15.03 -6.75
N ARG A 612 20.84 -14.37 -5.61
CA ARG A 612 19.79 -13.59 -4.94
C ARG A 612 19.35 -12.34 -5.73
N GLU A 613 20.16 -11.90 -6.70
CA GLU A 613 19.85 -10.82 -7.64
C GLU A 613 19.12 -11.33 -8.89
N GLY A 614 18.91 -12.65 -9.04
CA GLY A 614 18.22 -13.27 -10.18
C GLY A 614 19.11 -13.49 -11.40
N LYS A 615 20.44 -13.39 -11.27
CA LYS A 615 21.38 -13.71 -12.33
C LYS A 615 21.62 -15.22 -12.37
N LEU A 616 21.63 -15.77 -13.59
CA LEU A 616 21.89 -17.18 -13.84
C LEU A 616 23.35 -17.52 -13.49
N VAL A 617 23.55 -18.43 -12.53
CA VAL A 617 24.89 -18.83 -12.03
C VAL A 617 25.19 -20.31 -12.25
N ASN A 618 24.19 -21.19 -12.20
CA ASN A 618 24.34 -22.62 -12.48
C ASN A 618 23.30 -23.05 -13.54
N PRO A 619 23.59 -22.90 -14.85
CA PRO A 619 22.60 -23.06 -15.92
C PRO A 619 22.00 -24.46 -16.00
N ASP A 620 22.80 -25.49 -15.73
CA ASP A 620 22.41 -26.90 -15.77
C ASP A 620 21.74 -27.39 -14.47
N ALA A 621 21.74 -26.56 -13.41
CA ALA A 621 21.11 -26.90 -12.15
C ALA A 621 19.58 -26.74 -12.22
N SER A 622 18.87 -27.66 -11.56
CA SER A 622 17.42 -27.60 -11.42
C SER A 622 17.02 -28.25 -10.11
N ARG A 623 16.54 -27.43 -9.17
CA ARG A 623 16.00 -27.86 -7.87
C ARG A 623 14.54 -28.28 -8.00
N VAL A 624 13.78 -27.69 -8.93
CA VAL A 624 12.35 -27.99 -9.10
C VAL A 624 12.15 -29.35 -9.78
N ARG A 625 11.59 -30.30 -9.03
CA ARG A 625 11.21 -31.66 -9.47
C ARG A 625 9.70 -31.86 -9.36
N ASP A 626 9.20 -32.87 -10.08
CA ASP A 626 7.80 -33.34 -10.03
C ASP A 626 6.73 -32.25 -10.20
N LEU A 627 7.06 -31.17 -10.91
CA LEU A 627 6.18 -30.01 -11.10
C LEU A 627 4.94 -30.39 -11.92
N ALA A 628 3.79 -30.33 -11.27
CA ALA A 628 2.51 -30.79 -11.79
C ALA A 628 1.37 -29.80 -11.53
N TYR A 629 0.40 -29.80 -12.42
CA TYR A 629 -0.88 -29.08 -12.32
C TYR A 629 -2.01 -30.10 -12.42
N GLN A 630 -2.98 -30.07 -11.49
CA GLN A 630 -4.08 -31.05 -11.40
C GLN A 630 -3.59 -32.52 -11.45
N GLY A 631 -2.48 -32.82 -10.77
CA GLY A 631 -1.89 -34.17 -10.70
C GLY A 631 -1.20 -34.66 -11.98
N LYS A 632 -1.04 -33.81 -13.01
CA LYS A 632 -0.31 -34.15 -14.25
C LYS A 632 0.94 -33.27 -14.38
N PRO A 633 2.06 -33.78 -14.93
CA PRO A 633 3.23 -32.96 -15.23
C PRO A 633 2.83 -31.70 -16.00
N ILE A 634 3.36 -30.54 -15.60
CA ILE A 634 3.00 -29.27 -16.22
C ILE A 634 3.41 -29.24 -17.69
N ASP A 635 2.54 -28.75 -18.58
CA ASP A 635 2.94 -28.41 -19.94
C ASP A 635 3.67 -27.07 -19.89
N LEU A 636 4.96 -27.09 -20.27
CA LEU A 636 5.81 -25.90 -20.26
C LEU A 636 5.32 -24.79 -21.20
N ASN A 637 4.49 -25.11 -22.20
CA ASN A 637 3.89 -24.14 -23.13
C ASN A 637 2.49 -23.68 -22.71
N GLN A 638 1.85 -24.37 -21.75
CA GLN A 638 0.52 -24.00 -21.28
C GLN A 638 0.58 -22.61 -20.61
N THR A 639 -0.40 -21.77 -20.95
CA THR A 639 -0.58 -20.45 -20.35
C THR A 639 -1.39 -20.54 -19.06
N PHE A 640 -0.93 -19.81 -18.05
CA PHE A 640 -1.54 -19.65 -16.74
C PHE A 640 -1.69 -18.15 -16.44
N LEU A 641 -2.70 -17.83 -15.65
CA LEU A 641 -2.73 -16.60 -14.87
C LEU A 641 -2.14 -16.89 -13.49
N VAL A 642 -1.19 -16.07 -13.04
CA VAL A 642 -0.69 -16.11 -11.66
C VAL A 642 -1.04 -14.77 -11.01
N VAL A 643 -1.85 -14.81 -9.95
CA VAL A 643 -2.08 -13.63 -9.10
C VAL A 643 -0.99 -13.55 -8.04
N THR A 644 -0.50 -12.34 -7.81
CA THR A 644 0.57 -12.03 -6.85
C THR A 644 0.49 -10.54 -6.47
N ASN A 645 1.61 -9.90 -6.16
CA ASN A 645 1.72 -8.47 -5.85
C ASN A 645 2.43 -7.63 -6.92
N ASN A 646 2.18 -6.33 -6.89
CA ASN A 646 2.82 -5.32 -7.75
C ASN A 646 4.36 -5.38 -7.71
N TYR A 647 4.99 -5.57 -6.54
CA TYR A 647 6.45 -5.74 -6.41
C TYR A 647 6.98 -6.90 -7.27
N ARG A 648 6.27 -8.05 -7.33
CA ARG A 648 6.65 -9.14 -8.24
C ARG A 648 6.48 -8.73 -9.69
N ALA A 649 5.35 -8.14 -10.03
CA ALA A 649 5.04 -7.76 -11.40
C ALA A 649 6.08 -6.80 -12.00
N THR A 650 6.49 -5.77 -11.26
CA THR A 650 7.46 -4.76 -11.71
C THR A 650 8.92 -5.18 -11.53
N GLY A 651 9.19 -6.22 -10.73
CA GLY A 651 10.53 -6.72 -10.46
C GLY A 651 11.19 -7.51 -11.61
N ASN A 652 12.51 -7.69 -11.48
CA ASN A 652 13.35 -8.46 -12.42
C ASN A 652 13.39 -9.98 -12.12
N PHE A 653 12.42 -10.50 -11.38
CA PHE A 653 12.41 -11.88 -10.89
C PHE A 653 12.35 -12.89 -12.07
N PRO A 654 13.25 -13.89 -12.16
CA PRO A 654 13.22 -14.93 -13.19
C PRO A 654 11.84 -15.59 -13.34
N GLY A 655 11.40 -15.84 -14.57
CA GLY A 655 10.04 -16.31 -14.86
C GLY A 655 8.96 -15.21 -14.85
N VAL A 656 9.08 -14.18 -14.01
CA VAL A 656 8.09 -13.09 -13.89
C VAL A 656 8.40 -11.91 -14.82
N LYS A 657 9.67 -11.52 -14.92
CA LYS A 657 10.07 -10.30 -15.63
C LYS A 657 9.60 -10.29 -17.10
N ASP A 658 9.62 -11.46 -17.74
CA ASP A 658 9.27 -11.71 -19.14
C ASP A 658 7.80 -12.16 -19.34
N ALA A 659 6.92 -11.97 -18.34
CA ALA A 659 5.50 -12.32 -18.44
C ALA A 659 4.83 -11.61 -19.64
N ALA A 660 3.98 -12.33 -20.37
CA ALA A 660 3.36 -11.84 -21.60
C ALA A 660 2.33 -10.72 -21.37
N GLU A 661 1.76 -10.67 -20.16
CA GLU A 661 0.91 -9.58 -19.68
C GLU A 661 1.17 -9.39 -18.19
N LYS A 662 1.16 -8.14 -17.74
CA LYS A 662 1.26 -7.73 -16.35
C LYS A 662 0.15 -6.70 -16.09
N ARG A 663 -0.83 -7.05 -15.26
CA ARG A 663 -1.98 -6.21 -14.96
C ARG A 663 -2.07 -5.99 -13.46
N LEU A 664 -1.80 -4.77 -13.00
CA LEU A 664 -2.15 -4.41 -11.63
C LEU A 664 -3.68 -4.46 -11.49
N LEU A 665 -4.16 -4.97 -10.35
CA LEU A 665 -5.59 -5.03 -10.03
C LEU A 665 -5.98 -3.98 -8.96
N ASN A 666 -5.01 -3.17 -8.53
CA ASN A 666 -5.09 -2.02 -7.61
C ASN A 666 -5.84 -2.19 -6.28
N LEU A 667 -6.30 -3.38 -5.91
CA LEU A 667 -6.72 -3.68 -4.54
C LEU A 667 -5.51 -4.12 -3.71
N GLU A 668 -5.27 -3.48 -2.55
CA GLU A 668 -4.28 -3.94 -1.58
C GLU A 668 -4.47 -5.43 -1.24
N ASN A 669 -3.38 -6.19 -1.12
CA ASN A 669 -3.47 -7.59 -0.72
C ASN A 669 -4.11 -7.74 0.68
N ARG A 670 -3.90 -6.78 1.59
CA ARG A 670 -4.60 -6.70 2.88
C ARG A 670 -6.11 -6.62 2.72
N GLN A 671 -6.59 -5.72 1.86
CA GLN A 671 -8.04 -5.58 1.62
C GLN A 671 -8.62 -6.81 0.92
N ALA A 672 -7.89 -7.44 -0.02
CA ALA A 672 -8.32 -8.70 -0.62
C ALA A 672 -8.49 -9.84 0.42
N ILE A 673 -7.61 -9.92 1.43
CA ILE A 673 -7.73 -10.88 2.54
C ILE A 673 -8.90 -10.53 3.47
N ILE A 674 -9.11 -9.24 3.79
CA ILE A 674 -10.26 -8.79 4.57
C ILE A 674 -11.57 -9.15 3.86
N ASP A 675 -11.69 -8.81 2.57
CA ASP A 675 -12.88 -9.06 1.77
C ASP A 675 -13.18 -10.55 1.61
N TYR A 676 -12.13 -11.38 1.49
CA TYR A 676 -12.24 -12.85 1.49
C TYR A 676 -12.79 -13.36 2.83
N ILE A 677 -12.22 -12.96 3.97
CA ILE A 677 -12.71 -13.37 5.31
C ILE A 677 -14.16 -12.90 5.53
N VAL A 678 -14.47 -11.65 5.16
CA VAL A 678 -15.82 -11.06 5.25
C VAL A 678 -16.81 -11.79 4.33
N SER A 679 -16.37 -12.33 3.19
CA SER A 679 -17.20 -13.12 2.27
C SER A 679 -17.49 -14.52 2.82
N GLU A 680 -16.44 -15.27 3.16
CA GLU A 680 -16.57 -16.68 3.52
C GLU A 680 -17.07 -16.88 4.97
N LYS A 681 -16.92 -15.87 5.83
CA LYS A 681 -17.22 -15.85 7.28
C LYS A 681 -16.41 -16.82 8.12
N THR A 682 -16.33 -18.09 7.73
CA THR A 682 -15.57 -19.13 8.42
C THR A 682 -14.55 -19.69 7.45
N ILE A 683 -13.27 -19.50 7.75
CA ILE A 683 -12.17 -19.97 6.89
C ILE A 683 -11.42 -21.13 7.53
N ASN A 684 -10.79 -21.94 6.69
CA ASN A 684 -9.80 -22.91 7.10
C ASN A 684 -8.56 -22.78 6.19
N PRO A 685 -7.51 -22.07 6.62
CA PRO A 685 -6.29 -21.89 5.84
C PRO A 685 -5.28 -23.02 6.07
N SER A 686 -5.72 -24.24 6.39
CA SER A 686 -4.80 -25.37 6.53
C SER A 686 -4.00 -25.59 5.23
N ALA A 687 -2.68 -25.67 5.36
CA ALA A 687 -1.75 -26.02 4.29
C ALA A 687 -2.19 -27.30 3.55
N ASP A 688 -2.22 -27.27 2.21
CA ASP A 688 -2.60 -28.44 1.39
C ASP A 688 -1.42 -29.40 1.13
N GLY A 689 -0.20 -28.96 1.44
CA GLY A 689 1.02 -29.73 1.26
C GLY A 689 1.46 -29.84 -0.20
N ASN A 690 1.10 -28.85 -1.03
CA ASN A 690 1.46 -28.68 -2.43
C ASN A 690 2.97 -28.90 -2.70
N TRP A 691 3.85 -28.44 -1.82
CA TRP A 691 5.30 -28.58 -1.97
C TRP A 691 5.97 -29.45 -0.88
N SER A 692 7.13 -30.03 -1.22
CA SER A 692 8.01 -30.71 -0.26
C SER A 692 9.47 -30.73 -0.72
N PHE A 693 10.38 -31.32 0.08
CA PHE A 693 11.71 -31.69 -0.41
C PHE A 693 11.69 -33.07 -1.08
N VAL A 694 12.68 -33.34 -1.93
CA VAL A 694 12.96 -34.70 -2.43
C VAL A 694 13.58 -35.53 -1.30
N PRO A 695 13.17 -36.81 -1.10
CA PRO A 695 13.67 -37.64 0.00
C PRO A 695 15.10 -38.21 -0.22
N ASN A 696 15.93 -37.55 -1.04
CA ASN A 696 17.33 -37.91 -1.25
C ASN A 696 18.27 -37.38 -0.15
N ILE A 697 17.76 -36.59 0.80
CA ILE A 697 18.50 -36.01 1.94
C ILE A 697 18.06 -36.55 3.31
N THR A 698 17.35 -37.68 3.34
CA THR A 698 16.84 -38.39 4.55
C THR A 698 17.91 -38.73 5.59
N ASN A 699 19.18 -38.82 5.19
CA ASN A 699 20.32 -39.23 6.01
C ASN A 699 21.13 -38.07 6.62
N ALA A 700 20.80 -36.81 6.27
CA ALA A 700 21.53 -35.61 6.71
C ALA A 700 20.97 -35.05 8.04
N ASP A 701 21.81 -34.36 8.82
CA ASP A 701 21.35 -33.59 9.99
C ASP A 701 20.92 -32.18 9.58
N ILE A 702 19.70 -32.05 9.05
CA ILE A 702 19.16 -30.78 8.55
C ILE A 702 18.60 -29.96 9.72
N ARG A 703 19.14 -28.76 9.91
CA ARG A 703 18.75 -27.84 10.99
C ARG A 703 18.29 -26.49 10.46
N PHE A 704 17.54 -25.75 11.28
CA PHE A 704 17.17 -24.36 11.02
C PHE A 704 16.85 -23.63 12.32
N ALA A 705 16.98 -22.30 12.32
CA ALA A 705 16.52 -21.46 13.41
C ALA A 705 15.06 -21.02 13.19
N SER A 706 14.26 -21.05 14.25
CA SER A 706 12.94 -20.39 14.31
C SER A 706 12.72 -19.79 15.71
N SER A 707 11.60 -19.13 15.97
CA SER A 707 11.27 -18.61 17.32
C SER A 707 11.23 -19.75 18.35
N ASP A 708 11.63 -19.50 19.60
CA ASP A 708 11.51 -20.46 20.71
C ASP A 708 10.03 -20.75 21.07
N ASN A 709 9.12 -19.86 20.67
CA ASN A 709 7.66 -20.04 20.76
C ASN A 709 7.16 -21.15 19.82
N ALA A 710 7.86 -21.43 18.72
CA ALA A 710 7.45 -22.44 17.75
C ALA A 710 7.34 -23.87 18.34
N ARG A 711 7.99 -24.12 19.49
CA ARG A 711 7.81 -25.35 20.28
C ARG A 711 6.35 -25.67 20.61
N ALA A 712 5.52 -24.65 20.85
CA ALA A 712 4.09 -24.84 21.12
C ALA A 712 3.32 -25.44 19.92
N HIS A 713 3.87 -25.31 18.71
CA HIS A 713 3.26 -25.74 17.45
C HIS A 713 3.87 -27.03 16.89
N LEU A 714 4.73 -27.73 17.66
CA LEU A 714 5.26 -29.05 17.28
C LEU A 714 4.28 -30.20 17.54
N ALA A 715 3.17 -29.96 18.26
CA ALA A 715 2.18 -30.98 18.55
C ALA A 715 1.54 -31.51 17.25
N GLY A 716 1.67 -32.81 16.98
CA GLY A 716 1.21 -33.45 15.74
C GLY A 716 2.17 -33.33 14.55
N GLN A 717 3.36 -32.74 14.73
CA GLN A 717 4.39 -32.67 13.68
C GLN A 717 5.46 -33.75 13.86
N ASP A 718 5.43 -34.78 13.02
CA ASP A 718 6.44 -35.86 13.06
C ASP A 718 7.70 -35.54 12.23
N ALA A 719 7.74 -34.40 11.53
CA ALA A 719 8.84 -34.02 10.63
C ALA A 719 9.79 -32.98 11.24
N ILE A 720 9.36 -32.22 12.25
CA ILE A 720 10.15 -31.17 12.89
C ILE A 720 10.30 -31.48 14.38
N SER A 721 11.51 -31.36 14.91
CA SER A 721 11.79 -31.56 16.34
C SER A 721 12.70 -30.46 16.90
N TYR A 722 12.42 -29.98 18.10
CA TYR A 722 13.30 -29.06 18.83
C TYR A 722 14.65 -29.71 19.15
N VAL A 723 15.75 -28.96 18.94
CA VAL A 723 17.12 -29.39 19.27
C VAL A 723 17.62 -28.71 20.54
N GLY A 724 17.43 -27.39 20.64
CA GLY A 724 17.93 -26.59 21.75
C GLY A 724 17.74 -25.08 21.53
N PRO A 725 18.14 -24.24 22.50
CA PRO A 725 18.15 -22.79 22.32
C PRO A 725 19.18 -22.36 21.26
N SER A 726 18.90 -21.30 20.52
CA SER A 726 19.86 -20.66 19.62
C SER A 726 20.86 -19.79 20.41
N THR A 727 21.98 -19.45 19.79
CA THR A 727 22.87 -18.37 20.27
C THR A 727 22.23 -16.98 20.13
N GLN A 728 21.18 -16.87 19.32
CA GLN A 728 20.42 -15.65 19.12
C GLN A 728 19.21 -15.59 20.05
N ALA A 729 19.08 -14.51 20.81
CA ALA A 729 18.01 -14.33 21.79
C ALA A 729 16.61 -14.49 21.18
N GLY A 730 15.77 -15.28 21.83
CA GLY A 730 14.40 -15.60 21.38
C GLY A 730 14.29 -16.66 20.28
N PHE A 731 15.40 -17.09 19.67
CA PHE A 731 15.39 -18.19 18.69
C PHE A 731 15.75 -19.53 19.34
N ALA A 732 15.29 -20.59 18.70
CA ALA A 732 15.63 -21.98 18.96
C ALA A 732 16.12 -22.65 17.68
N GLU A 733 16.98 -23.66 17.84
CA GLU A 733 17.36 -24.56 16.75
C GLU A 733 16.39 -25.75 16.69
N TYR A 734 15.91 -26.02 15.48
CA TYR A 734 15.02 -27.12 15.13
C TYR A 734 15.68 -28.01 14.09
N ARG A 735 15.29 -29.28 14.09
CA ARG A 735 15.73 -30.30 13.13
C ARG A 735 14.58 -30.68 12.22
N LEU A 736 14.85 -30.80 10.92
CA LEU A 736 13.92 -31.30 9.92
C LEU A 736 14.28 -32.73 9.52
N VAL A 737 13.31 -33.64 9.56
CA VAL A 737 13.39 -34.99 9.03
C VAL A 737 12.58 -35.03 7.73
N VAL A 738 13.27 -35.00 6.60
CA VAL A 738 12.63 -35.19 5.29
C VAL A 738 12.18 -36.64 5.18
N LYS A 739 10.91 -36.85 4.85
CA LYS A 739 10.30 -38.18 4.70
C LYS A 739 9.85 -38.41 3.26
N GLU A 740 9.87 -39.67 2.86
CA GLU A 740 9.19 -40.10 1.65
C GLU A 740 7.67 -40.08 1.92
N LYS A 741 6.91 -39.19 1.26
CA LYS A 741 5.43 -39.22 1.31
C LYS A 741 5.00 -40.58 0.73
N ALA A 742 4.33 -41.41 1.52
CA ALA A 742 3.72 -42.62 1.00
C ALA A 742 2.71 -42.24 -0.09
N ASN A 743 2.84 -42.85 -1.28
CA ASN A 743 1.93 -42.61 -2.40
C ASN A 743 0.51 -43.09 -2.03
N GLN A 744 -0.31 -42.17 -1.51
CA GLN A 744 -1.75 -42.31 -1.39
C GLN A 744 -2.35 -42.31 -2.81
N VAL A 745 -2.31 -43.46 -3.46
CA VAL A 745 -3.23 -43.73 -4.57
C VAL A 745 -4.60 -43.92 -3.95
N GLU A 746 -5.36 -42.83 -3.78
CA GLU A 746 -6.80 -42.95 -3.53
C GLU A 746 -7.44 -43.57 -4.77
N ASP A 747 -7.62 -44.89 -4.72
CA ASP A 747 -8.52 -45.64 -5.58
C ASP A 747 -9.95 -45.12 -5.34
N THR A 748 -10.33 -44.11 -6.13
CA THR A 748 -11.62 -43.42 -6.08
C THR A 748 -12.79 -44.33 -6.45
N THR A 749 -12.56 -45.58 -6.82
CA THR A 749 -13.59 -46.57 -7.19
C THR A 749 -14.34 -47.18 -5.99
N LYS A 750 -14.09 -46.75 -4.73
CA LYS A 750 -14.68 -47.36 -3.51
C LYS A 750 -15.22 -46.40 -2.43
N LYS A 751 -15.57 -45.15 -2.76
CA LYS A 751 -16.26 -44.23 -1.83
C LYS A 751 -17.59 -43.67 -2.35
N GLU A 752 -18.32 -44.45 -3.16
CA GLU A 752 -19.71 -44.12 -3.56
C GLU A 752 -20.71 -45.23 -3.19
N SER A 753 -20.57 -45.77 -1.98
CA SER A 753 -21.49 -46.81 -1.48
C SER A 753 -21.70 -46.80 0.04
N GLU A 754 -21.77 -45.62 0.68
CA GLU A 754 -22.29 -45.51 2.06
C GLU A 754 -22.67 -44.07 2.46
N LYS A 755 -23.83 -43.58 1.98
CA LYS A 755 -24.67 -42.54 2.65
C LYS A 755 -25.97 -42.26 1.87
N LEU A 756 -27.02 -43.04 2.16
CA LEU A 756 -28.41 -42.61 2.00
C LEU A 756 -29.28 -43.32 3.05
N PRO A 757 -30.31 -42.68 3.64
CA PRO A 757 -31.01 -43.23 4.81
C PRO A 757 -31.99 -44.35 4.45
N LYS A 758 -32.29 -45.21 5.43
CA LYS A 758 -33.36 -46.22 5.32
C LYS A 758 -34.73 -45.53 5.08
N GLY A 759 -35.29 -45.73 3.89
CA GLY A 759 -36.69 -45.52 3.55
C GLY A 759 -37.37 -46.86 3.24
N SER A 760 -38.66 -46.99 3.55
CA SER A 760 -39.36 -48.29 3.58
C SER A 760 -39.61 -48.93 2.21
N GLU A 761 -39.67 -50.26 2.21
CA GLU A 761 -40.17 -51.07 1.11
C GLU A 761 -41.61 -50.70 0.72
N THR A 762 -41.89 -50.65 -0.58
CA THR A 762 -43.03 -51.37 -1.17
C THR A 762 -42.84 -51.45 -2.70
N ALA A 763 -43.27 -52.56 -3.28
CA ALA A 763 -43.04 -52.86 -4.69
C ALA A 763 -44.12 -52.29 -5.61
N ASP A 764 -43.76 -51.98 -6.86
CA ASP A 764 -44.36 -52.70 -7.99
C ASP A 764 -43.43 -52.73 -9.22
N GLN A 765 -43.67 -53.67 -10.12
CA GLN A 765 -42.95 -53.91 -11.35
C GLN A 765 -43.61 -53.17 -12.54
N THR A 766 -42.83 -52.70 -13.51
CA THR A 766 -42.75 -53.32 -14.87
C THR A 766 -42.12 -52.42 -15.96
N LYS A 767 -41.51 -53.11 -16.95
CA LYS A 767 -41.37 -52.73 -18.38
C LYS A 767 -40.49 -51.54 -18.78
N ARG A 768 -39.21 -51.89 -18.90
CA ARG A 768 -38.32 -51.65 -20.07
C ARG A 768 -39.06 -51.47 -21.40
N GLU A 769 -38.78 -50.38 -22.14
CA GLU A 769 -38.66 -50.39 -23.61
C GLU A 769 -37.87 -49.17 -24.14
N THR A 770 -37.14 -49.37 -25.23
CA THR A 770 -36.34 -48.39 -26.01
C THR A 770 -36.23 -48.93 -27.45
N PRO A 771 -35.81 -48.15 -28.45
CA PRO A 771 -35.95 -46.70 -28.66
C PRO A 771 -36.54 -46.39 -30.06
N LYS A 772 -36.80 -45.12 -30.40
CA LYS A 772 -36.74 -44.66 -31.81
C LYS A 772 -36.68 -43.14 -31.95
N ALA A 773 -35.75 -42.67 -32.79
CA ALA A 773 -35.65 -41.28 -33.22
C ALA A 773 -36.36 -41.09 -34.57
N ILE A 774 -37.11 -40.00 -34.73
CA ILE A 774 -37.48 -39.42 -36.04
C ILE A 774 -37.37 -37.90 -35.94
N VAL A 775 -36.79 -37.29 -36.97
CA VAL A 775 -36.63 -35.84 -37.13
C VAL A 775 -37.94 -35.19 -37.57
N GLY A 776 -38.30 -34.05 -36.97
CA GLY A 776 -39.42 -33.22 -37.41
C GLY A 776 -39.22 -31.76 -37.03
N ALA A 777 -38.98 -30.90 -38.02
CA ALA A 777 -38.83 -29.47 -37.81
C ALA A 777 -40.21 -28.79 -37.71
N SER A 778 -40.38 -27.88 -36.76
CA SER A 778 -41.46 -26.87 -36.78
C SER A 778 -41.02 -25.59 -36.08
N VAL A 779 -41.39 -24.46 -36.68
CA VAL A 779 -41.02 -23.11 -36.25
C VAL A 779 -41.90 -22.66 -35.08
N ALA A 780 -41.29 -22.09 -34.04
CA ALA A 780 -41.98 -21.27 -33.04
C ALA A 780 -41.16 -19.99 -32.77
N LYS A 781 -41.85 -18.87 -32.57
CA LYS A 781 -41.26 -17.52 -32.42
C LYS A 781 -40.54 -17.36 -31.06
N PRO A 782 -39.55 -16.46 -30.94
CA PRO A 782 -38.90 -16.19 -29.67
C PRO A 782 -39.86 -15.51 -28.68
N VAL A 783 -39.90 -16.04 -27.47
CA VAL A 783 -40.38 -15.32 -26.27
C VAL A 783 -39.25 -14.37 -25.82
N PRO A 784 -39.53 -13.15 -25.34
CA PRO A 784 -38.46 -12.21 -24.97
C PRO A 784 -37.56 -12.77 -23.87
N ALA A 785 -36.26 -12.54 -23.99
CA ALA A 785 -35.32 -12.83 -22.92
C ALA A 785 -35.72 -12.06 -21.65
N ILE A 786 -35.85 -12.77 -20.54
CA ILE A 786 -35.98 -12.12 -19.23
C ILE A 786 -34.65 -11.42 -18.95
N GLN A 787 -34.74 -10.10 -18.87
CA GLN A 787 -33.65 -9.20 -18.56
C GLN A 787 -33.19 -9.49 -17.13
N LEU A 788 -32.06 -10.18 -16.96
CA LEU A 788 -31.46 -10.41 -15.64
C LEU A 788 -30.85 -9.10 -15.15
N SER A 789 -31.66 -8.33 -14.42
CA SER A 789 -31.27 -7.11 -13.75
C SER A 789 -30.36 -7.40 -12.56
N ASN A 790 -29.28 -6.63 -12.48
CA ASN A 790 -28.53 -6.27 -11.27
C ASN A 790 -27.95 -7.42 -10.44
N ALA A 791 -26.62 -7.52 -10.44
CA ALA A 791 -25.89 -8.13 -9.33
C ALA A 791 -26.24 -7.37 -8.05
N GLN A 792 -26.98 -8.01 -7.14
CA GLN A 792 -27.28 -7.44 -5.84
C GLN A 792 -26.01 -7.46 -4.99
N VAL A 793 -25.53 -6.27 -4.64
CA VAL A 793 -24.74 -6.10 -3.41
C VAL A 793 -25.59 -6.67 -2.26
N VAL A 794 -24.98 -7.50 -1.42
CA VAL A 794 -25.65 -8.05 -0.23
C VAL A 794 -25.83 -6.92 0.80
N ILE A 795 -26.91 -6.16 0.65
CA ILE A 795 -27.34 -5.17 1.64
C ILE A 795 -27.85 -5.95 2.86
N LEU A 796 -27.13 -5.83 3.98
CA LEU A 796 -27.58 -6.39 5.25
C LEU A 796 -28.90 -5.73 5.67
N PRO A 797 -29.91 -6.48 6.12
CA PRO A 797 -31.08 -5.88 6.75
C PRO A 797 -30.67 -5.12 8.01
N GLN A 798 -31.18 -3.90 8.19
CA GLN A 798 -31.00 -3.17 9.44
C GLN A 798 -31.62 -3.96 10.60
N ALA A 799 -30.78 -4.44 11.52
CA ALA A 799 -31.26 -4.90 12.81
C ALA A 799 -31.74 -3.67 13.61
N GLN A 800 -33.05 -3.57 13.86
CA GLN A 800 -33.55 -2.60 14.82
C GLN A 800 -32.97 -2.92 16.20
N VAL A 801 -32.31 -1.94 16.81
CA VAL A 801 -31.78 -2.08 18.17
C VAL A 801 -32.95 -2.17 19.15
N GLN A 802 -33.15 -3.35 19.71
CA GLN A 802 -33.96 -3.57 20.88
C GLN A 802 -33.07 -4.15 21.96
N GLU A 803 -32.78 -3.37 23.00
CA GLU A 803 -31.92 -3.78 24.11
C GLU A 803 -32.55 -4.96 24.87
N ALA A 804 -32.06 -6.17 24.62
CA ALA A 804 -32.34 -7.34 25.43
C ALA A 804 -31.11 -7.63 26.30
N GLN A 805 -31.21 -7.44 27.61
CA GLN A 805 -30.19 -7.90 28.56
C GLN A 805 -30.16 -9.43 28.58
N GLY A 806 -29.30 -10.02 27.75
CA GLY A 806 -28.98 -11.44 27.72
C GLY A 806 -27.50 -11.65 27.98
N SER A 807 -27.16 -12.42 29.02
CA SER A 807 -25.77 -12.82 29.29
C SER A 807 -25.28 -13.81 28.23
N SER A 808 -24.61 -13.30 27.19
CA SER A 808 -23.79 -14.11 26.29
C SER A 808 -22.32 -13.84 26.58
N SER A 809 -21.56 -14.89 26.89
CA SER A 809 -20.10 -14.80 27.01
C SER A 809 -19.49 -14.38 25.67
N VAL A 810 -19.09 -13.12 25.56
CA VAL A 810 -18.27 -12.64 24.43
C VAL A 810 -16.98 -13.44 24.44
N LYS A 811 -16.73 -14.25 23.40
CA LYS A 811 -15.40 -14.85 23.18
C LYS A 811 -14.42 -13.68 23.05
N ALA A 812 -13.41 -13.62 23.90
CA ALA A 812 -12.38 -12.60 23.77
C ALA A 812 -11.66 -12.78 22.44
N LEU A 813 -11.47 -11.68 21.70
CA LEU A 813 -10.64 -11.65 20.51
C LEU A 813 -9.20 -12.01 20.90
N PRO A 814 -8.48 -12.82 20.10
CA PRO A 814 -7.10 -13.16 20.41
C PRO A 814 -6.17 -11.94 20.29
N ASN A 815 -5.26 -11.79 21.25
CA ASN A 815 -4.11 -10.90 21.11
C ASN A 815 -3.17 -11.44 20.02
N THR A 816 -2.55 -10.53 19.26
CA THR A 816 -1.54 -10.85 18.23
C THR A 816 -0.15 -10.54 18.76
N GLY A 817 0.74 -11.54 18.76
CA GLY A 817 2.09 -11.42 19.31
C GLY A 817 2.16 -11.61 20.83
N SER A 818 3.37 -11.84 21.34
CA SER A 818 3.60 -12.14 22.76
C SER A 818 3.64 -10.87 23.62
N ASP A 819 2.71 -10.75 24.57
CA ASP A 819 2.59 -9.60 25.49
C ASP A 819 3.82 -9.39 26.43
N GLU A 820 4.74 -10.36 26.53
CA GLU A 820 5.84 -10.31 27.52
C GLU A 820 7.04 -9.40 27.15
N SER A 821 7.18 -8.92 25.91
CA SER A 821 8.39 -8.17 25.50
C SER A 821 8.42 -6.72 25.99
N VAL A 822 7.27 -6.12 26.37
CA VAL A 822 7.17 -4.69 26.72
C VAL A 822 7.96 -4.33 27.99
N SER A 823 8.09 -5.26 28.93
CA SER A 823 8.72 -5.00 30.24
C SER A 823 10.25 -5.15 30.26
N ALA A 824 10.83 -5.86 29.29
CA ALA A 824 12.27 -6.15 29.26
C ALA A 824 13.10 -5.08 28.52
N THR A 825 12.52 -4.41 27.53
CA THR A 825 13.26 -3.49 26.65
C THR A 825 13.67 -2.17 27.32
N LEU A 826 12.97 -1.77 28.39
CA LEU A 826 13.24 -0.50 29.09
C LEU A 826 14.46 -0.53 30.02
N ALA A 827 14.99 -1.71 30.35
CA ALA A 827 16.16 -1.88 31.23
C ALA A 827 17.49 -2.12 30.50
N GLY A 828 17.45 -2.43 29.19
CA GLY A 828 18.64 -2.80 28.42
C GLY A 828 19.37 -1.64 27.72
N LEU A 829 18.77 -0.45 27.62
CA LEU A 829 19.20 0.60 26.68
C LEU A 829 19.79 1.87 27.33
N VAL A 830 20.45 1.76 28.49
CA VAL A 830 20.98 2.91 29.26
C VAL A 830 22.53 2.93 29.34
N LEU A 831 23.26 1.99 28.74
CA LEU A 831 24.69 1.79 29.05
C LEU A 831 25.69 1.69 27.88
N MET A 832 25.36 2.12 26.65
CA MET A 832 26.37 2.31 25.58
C MET A 832 26.10 3.53 24.67
N THR A 833 26.30 4.74 25.20
CA THR A 833 26.54 5.94 24.38
C THR A 833 27.62 6.84 25.01
N LEU A 834 28.90 6.46 24.91
CA LEU A 834 30.04 7.36 25.19
C LEU A 834 31.40 6.80 24.68
N ALA A 835 31.60 6.76 23.36
CA ALA A 835 32.92 6.77 22.71
C ALA A 835 32.78 7.01 21.19
N GLY A 836 33.65 7.83 20.58
CA GLY A 836 33.92 7.71 19.13
C GLY A 836 33.64 8.89 18.19
N PHE A 837 33.47 10.13 18.66
CA PHE A 837 33.61 11.30 17.77
C PHE A 837 35.06 11.79 17.78
N PHE A 838 35.81 11.58 16.69
CA PHE A 838 36.81 12.48 16.07
C PHE A 838 37.68 11.70 15.06
N GLY A 839 37.79 12.17 13.81
CA GLY A 839 38.62 11.46 12.82
C GLY A 839 38.61 11.93 11.37
N ILE A 840 38.25 13.18 11.05
CA ILE A 840 38.42 13.70 9.68
C ILE A 840 39.91 14.01 9.43
N LYS A 841 40.50 13.45 8.38
CA LYS A 841 41.76 13.95 7.81
C LYS A 841 41.60 14.21 6.31
N LYS A 842 41.73 15.49 5.95
CA LYS A 842 41.79 16.01 4.58
C LYS A 842 43.20 15.79 4.03
N HIS A 843 43.33 15.43 2.75
CA HIS A 843 44.58 15.58 2.01
C HIS A 843 44.30 16.21 0.64
N GLU A 844 44.90 17.37 0.40
CA GLU A 844 45.16 17.88 -0.94
C GLU A 844 46.66 17.70 -1.24
N LYS A 845 47.00 17.67 -2.54
CA LYS A 845 48.32 17.65 -3.19
C LYS A 845 49.55 17.89 -2.29
N ASN A 846 50.59 17.07 -2.35
CA ASN A 846 51.28 16.63 -3.58
C ASN A 846 51.36 15.11 -3.76
#